data_AF-A0A356K426-F1
#
_entry.id   AF-A0A356K426-F1
#
_cell.length_a   1.000
_cell.length_b   1.000
_cell.length_c   1.000
_cell.angle_alpha   90.00
_cell.angle_beta   90.00
_cell.angle_gamma   90.00
#
_symmetry.space_group_name_H-M   'P 1'
#
loop_
_entity.id
_entity.type
_entity.pdbx_description
1 polymer ?
#
loop_
_entity_poly.entity_id
_entity_poly.type
_entity_poly.pdbx_seq_one_letter_code
_entity_poly.pdbx_strand_id
1 'polypeptide(L)'
;YTLEIKYLDSTEDQSIDMGSTVTGSLYIVESTTNENNPYTEGTLGYQIMEDNSNIKTRTDFSQMYEDVNIGTMYKATEDNTDVYYFAGDVRNNWVKFGVFESDVIVYRGYNTDYPYLPFREYDTLEECQNGSDNYKNNCTMHKYASAGDPIYWRIIRTNSDGSIRLLYAGTSPDTSEGIIGVSAYNNTGYHSDPMYVGYMYGTSGSLENNKTNENSSDIKKFIDHWYEKYFINYTKYLSTTAAFCNSRVLGKNQDYSISSAFNYEAMDRLYNDTIIKPTYDCSDINDKFTVDQVAGNGKLTYPIALMTADEVSYAGGSFTKYSNNVILWYSSNSKGRDIISNYFFINDALNATPDTYLMTAMKYETTAMTATLENANRLGILRWGLNYMPNAVRPVISLKKDLIYKSGDGSATNPYEVNAEPVNMYTVSLTVNNGSGTSTVLVEEGKDATFTVTPRDGYKAELETDTCGGTLSGNTYAISNVTSGKTCSITFKKNLPTLSSLIQANAVNENGYRYEGSNPNNYIKMEKTDGTKEIWRIIGLFPDGVNGENVIRVRRHYEKNNYPTMAFNSKNENYWASTSMYSTLKDIYSLSNYKNTVNYVMHLGAASSSSFSLTASGIYTTERGNTAGATSSTSYESAVQTIGSVGLMYASDFTYAAVESDCTRTTTLINYDEITACHNNNWLYQGSSQTQWTLTTYSNSSYFIVIVRDDGRVDTRKSSVDGGWPTVTISTIAYSPVMALKSDVVVTGSGTQSDPYVMN
;
A
#
# COMPACT_ATOMS: atom_id res chain seq x y z
N TYR A 1 -36.82 53.52 -9.21
CA TYR A 1 -37.50 52.23 -9.49
C TYR A 1 -38.98 52.41 -9.29
N THR A 2 -39.81 51.90 -10.21
CA THR A 2 -41.26 51.81 -10.02
C THR A 2 -41.57 50.36 -9.70
N LEU A 3 -42.18 50.09 -8.54
CA LEU A 3 -42.65 48.75 -8.16
C LEU A 3 -44.12 48.66 -8.55
N GLU A 4 -44.44 47.72 -9.45
CA GLU A 4 -45.81 47.45 -9.90
C GLU A 4 -46.20 46.04 -9.47
N ILE A 5 -47.19 45.93 -8.59
CA ILE A 5 -47.74 44.64 -8.13
C ILE A 5 -48.98 44.35 -8.98
N LYS A 6 -48.94 43.26 -9.76
CA LYS A 6 -50.06 42.79 -10.60
C LYS A 6 -50.49 41.41 -10.16
N TYR A 7 -51.81 41.22 -10.05
CA TYR A 7 -52.40 39.89 -9.95
C TYR A 7 -52.38 39.25 -11.35
N LEU A 8 -51.74 38.09 -11.47
CA LEU A 8 -51.45 37.46 -12.76
C LEU A 8 -52.62 36.63 -13.30
N ASP A 9 -53.51 36.12 -12.45
CA ASP A 9 -54.79 35.53 -12.85
C ASP A 9 -55.67 35.25 -11.61
N SER A 10 -56.95 35.61 -11.64
CA SER A 10 -57.96 34.88 -10.86
C SER A 10 -59.35 35.07 -11.44
N THR A 11 -60.03 33.94 -11.70
CA THR A 11 -61.48 33.89 -11.92
C THR A 11 -62.26 33.89 -10.60
N GLU A 12 -61.56 33.94 -9.46
CA GLU A 12 -62.13 33.98 -8.11
C GLU A 12 -62.29 35.40 -7.56
N ASP A 13 -63.28 35.58 -6.68
CA ASP A 13 -63.61 36.83 -5.99
C ASP A 13 -62.53 37.21 -4.97
N GLN A 14 -61.79 38.28 -5.27
CA GLN A 14 -60.67 38.79 -4.46
C GLN A 14 -61.12 39.68 -3.29
N SER A 15 -62.42 39.80 -3.03
CA SER A 15 -62.93 40.62 -1.91
C SER A 15 -62.45 40.15 -0.53
N ILE A 16 -62.00 38.90 -0.39
CA ILE A 16 -61.41 38.36 0.84
C ILE A 16 -60.05 38.98 1.17
N ASP A 17 -59.28 39.35 0.13
CA ASP A 17 -57.93 39.91 0.27
C ASP A 17 -57.95 41.45 0.39
N MET A 18 -59.14 42.05 0.21
CA MET A 18 -59.31 43.49 0.37
C MET A 18 -59.13 43.92 1.83
N GLY A 19 -58.02 44.62 2.10
CA GLY A 19 -57.61 45.03 3.44
C GLY A 19 -56.50 44.16 4.04
N SER A 20 -56.08 43.11 3.33
CA SER A 20 -54.89 42.32 3.68
C SER A 20 -53.61 43.04 3.29
N THR A 21 -52.57 42.88 4.11
CA THR A 21 -51.26 43.52 3.88
C THR A 21 -50.31 42.53 3.22
N VAL A 22 -49.85 42.84 2.00
CA VAL A 22 -48.72 42.14 1.38
C VAL A 22 -47.43 42.72 1.95
N THR A 23 -46.69 41.91 2.72
CA THR A 23 -45.37 42.28 3.26
C THR A 23 -44.28 41.51 2.51
N GLY A 24 -43.25 42.24 2.06
CA GLY A 24 -42.11 41.68 1.36
C GLY A 24 -40.96 42.69 1.38
N SER A 25 -39.72 42.20 1.25
CA SER A 25 -38.53 43.05 1.16
C SER A 25 -38.05 43.10 -0.29
N LEU A 26 -37.96 44.29 -0.87
CA LEU A 26 -37.37 44.50 -2.19
C LEU A 26 -35.88 44.81 -2.02
N TYR A 27 -35.03 43.97 -2.59
CA TYR A 27 -33.58 44.18 -2.61
C TYR A 27 -33.16 44.58 -4.01
N ILE A 28 -32.42 45.68 -4.10
CA ILE A 28 -31.89 46.19 -5.36
C ILE A 28 -30.38 46.15 -5.22
N VAL A 29 -29.75 45.24 -5.94
CA VAL A 29 -28.29 45.09 -5.97
C VAL A 29 -27.81 45.67 -7.29
N GLU A 30 -26.75 46.47 -7.25
CA GLU A 30 -26.04 46.91 -8.45
C GLU A 30 -25.40 45.67 -9.08
N SER A 31 -26.00 45.16 -10.16
CA SER A 31 -25.45 44.03 -10.91
C SER A 31 -24.45 44.55 -11.92
N THR A 32 -23.19 44.16 -11.76
CA THR A 32 -22.20 44.19 -12.84
C THR A 32 -22.19 42.81 -13.49
N THR A 33 -22.06 42.72 -14.82
CA THR A 33 -21.76 41.45 -15.49
C THR A 33 -20.50 40.86 -14.86
N ASN A 34 -20.55 39.59 -14.45
CA ASN A 34 -19.37 38.91 -13.92
C ASN A 34 -18.46 38.51 -15.09
N GLU A 35 -17.71 39.49 -15.62
CA GLU A 35 -16.86 39.32 -16.82
C GLU A 35 -15.79 38.21 -16.66
N ASN A 36 -15.61 37.66 -15.45
CA ASN A 36 -14.62 36.63 -15.13
C ASN A 36 -15.23 35.41 -14.40
N ASN A 37 -16.49 35.03 -14.67
CA ASN A 37 -17.08 33.81 -14.12
C ASN A 37 -16.25 32.56 -14.51
N PRO A 38 -15.65 31.82 -13.55
CA PRO A 38 -14.72 30.73 -13.85
C PRO A 38 -15.41 29.40 -14.19
N TYR A 39 -16.74 29.39 -14.25
CA TYR A 39 -17.58 28.23 -14.51
C TYR A 39 -18.14 28.23 -15.93
N THR A 40 -18.43 27.04 -16.43
CA THR A 40 -19.07 26.87 -17.75
C THR A 40 -20.56 27.18 -17.64
N GLU A 41 -21.09 27.94 -18.60
CA GLU A 41 -22.53 28.22 -18.70
C GLU A 41 -23.37 26.93 -18.62
N GLY A 42 -24.46 26.97 -17.86
CA GLY A 42 -25.33 25.80 -17.60
C GLY A 42 -24.89 24.92 -16.42
N THR A 43 -23.76 25.20 -15.77
CA THR A 43 -23.37 24.53 -14.51
C THR A 43 -23.94 25.24 -13.28
N LEU A 44 -24.05 24.53 -12.16
CA LEU A 44 -24.48 25.10 -10.88
C LEU A 44 -23.58 26.26 -10.45
N GLY A 45 -22.26 26.09 -10.58
CA GLY A 45 -21.30 27.12 -10.19
C GLY A 45 -21.44 28.39 -11.04
N TYR A 46 -21.75 28.25 -12.33
CA TYR A 46 -22.03 29.40 -13.19
C TYR A 46 -23.24 30.17 -12.69
N GLN A 47 -24.36 29.48 -12.43
CA GLN A 47 -25.59 30.11 -11.96
C GLN A 47 -25.39 30.84 -10.62
N ILE A 48 -24.70 30.22 -9.65
CA ILE A 48 -24.40 30.84 -8.35
C ILE A 48 -23.63 32.15 -8.53
N MET A 49 -22.64 32.17 -9.42
CA MET A 49 -21.80 33.35 -9.66
C MET A 49 -22.52 34.47 -10.42
N GLU A 50 -23.52 34.14 -11.25
CA GLU A 50 -24.37 35.14 -11.92
C GLU A 50 -25.41 35.73 -10.97
N ASP A 51 -26.09 34.90 -10.18
CA ASP A 51 -27.08 35.35 -9.20
C ASP A 51 -26.46 36.14 -8.03
N ASN A 52 -25.12 36.06 -7.89
CA ASN A 52 -24.36 36.77 -6.86
C ASN A 52 -23.20 37.58 -7.44
N SER A 53 -23.46 38.36 -8.48
CA SER A 53 -22.42 39.06 -9.24
C SER A 53 -21.72 40.20 -8.48
N ASN A 54 -22.22 40.64 -7.31
CA ASN A 54 -21.57 41.63 -6.47
C ASN A 54 -20.43 40.98 -5.65
N ILE A 55 -19.23 40.94 -6.22
CA ILE A 55 -18.05 40.35 -5.58
C ILE A 55 -17.28 41.39 -4.75
N LYS A 56 -17.08 41.11 -3.47
CA LYS A 56 -16.33 41.96 -2.52
C LYS A 56 -15.12 41.24 -1.92
N THR A 57 -14.31 41.96 -1.17
CA THR A 57 -13.24 41.39 -0.34
C THR A 57 -13.46 41.84 1.11
N ARG A 58 -13.41 40.89 2.06
CA ARG A 58 -13.52 41.20 3.50
C ARG A 58 -12.11 41.25 4.10
N THR A 59 -11.83 42.31 4.85
CA THR A 59 -10.51 42.54 5.48
C THR A 59 -10.55 42.49 7.00
N ASP A 60 -11.73 42.51 7.62
CA ASP A 60 -11.91 42.48 9.07
C ASP A 60 -12.73 41.26 9.52
N PHE A 61 -12.11 40.42 10.36
CA PHE A 61 -12.68 39.22 10.96
C PHE A 61 -12.76 39.33 12.50
N SER A 62 -12.51 40.51 13.05
CA SER A 62 -12.44 40.73 14.49
C SER A 62 -13.81 40.71 15.17
N GLN A 63 -14.91 40.88 14.43
CA GLN A 63 -16.28 40.88 14.93
C GLN A 63 -17.21 40.04 14.05
N MET A 64 -18.40 39.76 14.57
CA MET A 64 -19.49 39.14 13.82
C MET A 64 -19.80 40.00 12.59
N TYR A 65 -20.01 39.37 11.44
CA TYR A 65 -20.36 40.07 10.22
C TYR A 65 -21.87 40.12 10.05
N GLU A 66 -22.42 41.33 10.08
CA GLU A 66 -23.84 41.55 10.31
C GLU A 66 -24.66 41.94 9.07
N ASP A 67 -24.00 42.21 7.94
CA ASP A 67 -24.70 42.74 6.78
C ASP A 67 -25.60 41.69 6.11
N VAL A 68 -26.72 42.16 5.58
CA VAL A 68 -27.60 41.39 4.69
C VAL A 68 -26.98 41.40 3.29
N ASN A 69 -26.61 40.22 2.79
CA ASN A 69 -25.78 40.06 1.60
C ASN A 69 -26.43 39.20 0.52
N ILE A 70 -27.67 39.54 0.16
CA ILE A 70 -28.34 38.89 -0.96
C ILE A 70 -27.65 39.34 -2.26
N GLY A 71 -27.32 38.39 -3.14
CA GLY A 71 -26.62 38.66 -4.40
C GLY A 71 -25.17 39.10 -4.24
N THR A 72 -24.56 38.90 -3.08
CA THR A 72 -23.17 39.30 -2.78
C THR A 72 -22.35 38.10 -2.34
N MET A 73 -21.17 37.94 -2.95
CA MET A 73 -20.16 36.97 -2.51
C MET A 73 -18.84 37.67 -2.21
N TYR A 74 -17.98 37.01 -1.45
CA TYR A 74 -16.67 37.51 -1.10
C TYR A 74 -15.58 36.65 -1.70
N LYS A 75 -14.50 37.29 -2.13
CA LYS A 75 -13.33 36.66 -2.71
C LYS A 75 -12.24 36.43 -1.66
N ALA A 76 -11.63 35.25 -1.69
CA ALA A 76 -10.44 34.86 -0.95
C ALA A 76 -9.56 33.95 -1.83
N THR A 77 -8.51 33.37 -1.24
CA THR A 77 -7.63 32.41 -1.92
C THR A 77 -7.54 31.10 -1.16
N GLU A 78 -7.44 29.99 -1.89
CA GLU A 78 -7.08 28.66 -1.40
C GLU A 78 -6.02 28.09 -2.34
N ASP A 79 -4.83 27.75 -1.83
CA ASP A 79 -3.68 27.27 -2.60
C ASP A 79 -3.32 28.21 -3.78
N ASN A 80 -3.35 29.53 -3.54
CA ASN A 80 -3.19 30.60 -4.55
C ASN A 80 -4.26 30.65 -5.66
N THR A 81 -5.36 29.91 -5.50
CA THR A 81 -6.51 29.95 -6.42
C THR A 81 -7.61 30.82 -5.83
N ASP A 82 -8.21 31.66 -6.66
CA ASP A 82 -9.35 32.48 -6.25
C ASP A 82 -10.56 31.59 -5.89
N VAL A 83 -11.13 31.84 -4.71
CA VAL A 83 -12.33 31.17 -4.22
C VAL A 83 -13.35 32.17 -3.71
N TYR A 84 -14.62 31.79 -3.72
CA TYR A 84 -15.75 32.66 -3.41
C TYR A 84 -16.60 32.08 -2.29
N TYR A 85 -17.04 32.91 -1.35
CA TYR A 85 -17.80 32.47 -0.17
C TYR A 85 -18.93 33.42 0.22
N PHE A 86 -19.90 32.89 0.96
CA PHE A 86 -21.05 33.62 1.49
C PHE A 86 -20.78 34.09 2.92
N ALA A 87 -21.11 35.34 3.26
CA ALA A 87 -20.92 35.90 4.60
C ALA A 87 -22.10 36.76 5.07
N GLY A 88 -22.42 36.71 6.37
CA GLY A 88 -23.48 37.52 7.00
C GLY A 88 -24.87 36.88 6.96
N ASP A 89 -25.92 37.70 6.85
CA ASP A 89 -27.30 37.23 6.66
C ASP A 89 -27.55 36.96 5.16
N VAL A 90 -27.22 35.72 4.77
CA VAL A 90 -27.36 35.21 3.40
C VAL A 90 -28.63 34.36 3.30
N ARG A 91 -29.46 34.69 2.30
CA ARG A 91 -30.80 34.10 2.12
C ARG A 91 -30.96 33.34 0.81
N ASN A 92 -30.01 33.47 -0.12
CA ASN A 92 -30.03 32.88 -1.46
C ASN A 92 -28.90 31.86 -1.69
N ASN A 93 -28.58 31.05 -0.68
CA ASN A 93 -27.55 30.01 -0.72
C ASN A 93 -28.07 28.60 -0.35
N TRP A 94 -29.34 28.31 -0.62
CA TRP A 94 -29.94 26.98 -0.46
C TRP A 94 -29.75 26.12 -1.70
N VAL A 95 -29.43 24.85 -1.48
CA VAL A 95 -29.35 23.82 -2.53
C VAL A 95 -30.23 22.65 -2.10
N LYS A 96 -31.03 22.11 -3.03
CA LYS A 96 -31.69 20.82 -2.89
C LYS A 96 -30.92 19.80 -3.72
N PHE A 97 -30.27 18.85 -3.05
CA PHE A 97 -29.41 17.86 -3.69
C PHE A 97 -29.61 16.49 -3.03
N GLY A 98 -30.26 15.60 -3.78
CA GLY A 98 -30.59 14.25 -3.37
C GLY A 98 -31.95 14.12 -2.67
N VAL A 99 -32.38 12.87 -2.51
CA VAL A 99 -33.56 12.43 -1.77
C VAL A 99 -33.17 11.22 -0.91
N PHE A 100 -33.82 11.04 0.23
CA PHE A 100 -33.63 9.83 1.03
C PHE A 100 -34.33 8.65 0.36
N GLU A 101 -33.58 7.60 0.00
CA GLU A 101 -34.16 6.39 -0.64
C GLU A 101 -34.85 5.46 0.36
N SER A 102 -34.62 5.67 1.67
CA SER A 102 -35.25 4.92 2.76
C SER A 102 -35.50 5.82 3.96
N ASP A 103 -36.34 5.35 4.89
CA ASP A 103 -36.57 6.04 6.16
C ASP A 103 -35.26 6.12 6.97
N VAL A 104 -34.94 7.30 7.49
CA VAL A 104 -33.81 7.52 8.39
C VAL A 104 -34.31 7.40 9.83
N ILE A 105 -34.16 6.22 10.40
CA ILE A 105 -34.62 5.88 11.75
C ILE A 105 -33.44 5.48 12.61
N VAL A 106 -33.43 5.97 13.84
CA VAL A 106 -32.52 5.57 14.92
C VAL A 106 -33.30 5.29 16.20
N TYR A 107 -32.65 4.65 17.17
CA TYR A 107 -33.21 4.39 18.49
C TYR A 107 -32.38 5.10 19.55
N ARG A 108 -33.02 5.93 20.38
CA ARG A 108 -32.37 6.72 21.43
C ARG A 108 -32.49 6.01 22.76
N GLY A 109 -31.35 5.67 23.35
CA GLY A 109 -31.26 5.12 24.69
C GLY A 109 -30.70 6.16 25.67
N TYR A 110 -31.31 6.30 26.85
CA TYR A 110 -31.03 7.38 27.79
C TYR A 110 -30.16 6.95 28.98
N ASN A 111 -29.29 7.85 29.43
CA ASN A 111 -28.45 7.64 30.60
C ASN A 111 -29.19 8.03 31.88
N THR A 112 -29.17 7.17 32.90
CA THR A 112 -29.76 7.45 34.22
C THR A 112 -28.75 7.96 35.25
N ASP A 113 -27.45 7.83 34.97
CA ASP A 113 -26.38 8.03 35.96
C ASP A 113 -25.58 9.32 35.74
N TYR A 114 -25.60 9.89 34.52
CA TYR A 114 -24.83 11.09 34.15
C TYR A 114 -25.72 12.20 33.57
N PRO A 115 -25.80 13.39 34.20
CA PRO A 115 -26.66 14.48 33.74
C PRO A 115 -26.15 15.23 32.50
N TYR A 116 -24.95 14.92 32.00
CA TYR A 116 -24.32 15.62 30.88
C TYR A 116 -24.32 14.84 29.56
N LEU A 117 -24.72 13.57 29.59
CA LEU A 117 -24.75 12.69 28.42
C LEU A 117 -26.15 12.08 28.31
N PRO A 118 -27.12 12.79 27.70
CA PRO A 118 -28.52 12.46 27.92
C PRO A 118 -28.96 11.19 27.21
N PHE A 119 -28.40 10.90 26.03
CA PHE A 119 -28.70 9.70 25.27
C PHE A 119 -27.61 9.34 24.26
N ARG A 120 -27.70 8.12 23.75
CA ARG A 120 -26.94 7.60 22.60
C ARG A 120 -27.92 7.10 21.55
N GLU A 121 -27.53 7.19 20.28
CA GLU A 121 -28.29 6.68 19.14
C GLU A 121 -27.74 5.34 18.66
N TYR A 122 -28.66 4.45 18.29
CA TYR A 122 -28.42 3.09 17.80
C TYR A 122 -29.19 2.87 16.49
N ASP A 123 -28.69 2.00 15.60
CA ASP A 123 -29.38 1.68 14.34
C ASP A 123 -30.64 0.84 14.57
N THR A 124 -30.63 0.00 15.61
CA THR A 124 -31.73 -0.91 15.89
C THR A 124 -32.21 -0.81 17.35
N LEU A 125 -33.48 -1.16 17.56
CA LEU A 125 -34.06 -1.26 18.89
C LEU A 125 -33.33 -2.30 19.74
N GLU A 126 -32.94 -3.41 19.11
CA GLU A 126 -32.24 -4.51 19.76
C GLU A 126 -30.87 -4.09 20.28
N GLU A 127 -30.07 -3.38 19.49
CA GLU A 127 -28.79 -2.81 19.93
C GLU A 127 -28.96 -1.86 21.12
N CYS A 128 -29.98 -1.00 21.08
CA CYS A 128 -30.28 -0.10 22.19
C CYS A 128 -30.62 -0.86 23.47
N GLN A 129 -31.47 -1.89 23.39
CA GLN A 129 -31.95 -2.65 24.55
C GLN A 129 -30.89 -3.61 25.13
N ASN A 130 -30.04 -4.17 24.27
CA ASN A 130 -29.04 -5.17 24.64
C ASN A 130 -27.63 -4.59 24.85
N GLY A 131 -27.45 -3.27 24.68
CA GLY A 131 -26.18 -2.59 24.94
C GLY A 131 -25.65 -2.85 26.34
N SER A 132 -24.32 -2.99 26.46
CA SER A 132 -23.63 -3.22 27.74
C SER A 132 -23.36 -1.92 28.52
N ASP A 133 -23.86 -0.78 28.06
CA ASP A 133 -23.59 0.54 28.64
C ASP A 133 -24.80 1.10 29.41
N ASN A 134 -24.61 2.27 30.01
CA ASN A 134 -25.62 2.92 30.86
C ASN A 134 -26.74 3.61 30.05
N TYR A 135 -26.76 3.48 28.72
CA TYR A 135 -27.74 4.12 27.83
C TYR A 135 -28.90 3.20 27.43
N LYS A 136 -29.01 1.99 27.99
CA LYS A 136 -30.09 1.04 27.63
C LYS A 136 -31.50 1.40 28.13
N ASN A 137 -31.65 2.51 28.84
CA ASN A 137 -32.92 2.86 29.46
C ASN A 137 -33.82 3.63 28.48
N ASN A 138 -35.11 3.31 28.48
CA ASN A 138 -36.14 4.05 27.75
C ASN A 138 -35.83 4.21 26.24
N CYS A 139 -35.42 3.12 25.58
CA CYS A 139 -35.14 3.11 24.14
C CYS A 139 -36.37 3.55 23.32
N THR A 140 -36.29 4.71 22.68
CA THR A 140 -37.38 5.26 21.86
C THR A 140 -36.93 5.44 20.41
N MET A 141 -37.84 5.17 19.48
CA MET A 141 -37.61 5.43 18.06
C MET A 141 -37.58 6.94 17.81
N HIS A 142 -36.63 7.38 17.00
CA HIS A 142 -36.56 8.72 16.46
C HIS A 142 -36.35 8.66 14.94
N LYS A 143 -37.13 9.45 14.20
CA LYS A 143 -37.12 9.49 12.74
C LYS A 143 -36.66 10.86 12.25
N TYR A 144 -35.53 10.89 11.55
CA TYR A 144 -34.94 12.10 10.97
C TYR A 144 -35.54 12.47 9.61
N ALA A 145 -35.87 11.46 8.80
CA ALA A 145 -36.40 11.65 7.46
C ALA A 145 -37.23 10.43 7.02
N SER A 146 -38.16 10.67 6.11
CA SER A 146 -38.91 9.62 5.42
C SER A 146 -38.33 9.35 4.03
N ALA A 147 -38.56 8.14 3.52
CA ALA A 147 -38.25 7.82 2.13
C ALA A 147 -38.96 8.81 1.17
N GLY A 148 -38.21 9.37 0.24
CA GLY A 148 -38.65 10.41 -0.70
C GLY A 148 -38.43 11.85 -0.21
N ASP A 149 -38.06 12.07 1.05
CA ASP A 149 -37.80 13.42 1.54
C ASP A 149 -36.56 14.01 0.83
N PRO A 150 -36.64 15.26 0.32
CA PRO A 150 -35.51 15.95 -0.27
C PRO A 150 -34.43 16.29 0.76
N ILE A 151 -33.17 16.34 0.32
CA ILE A 151 -32.04 16.71 1.16
C ILE A 151 -31.62 18.15 0.85
N TYR A 152 -31.65 19.00 1.87
CA TYR A 152 -31.29 20.41 1.78
C TYR A 152 -29.90 20.69 2.31
N TRP A 153 -29.24 21.64 1.65
CA TRP A 153 -27.89 22.06 1.95
C TRP A 153 -27.75 23.59 1.88
N ARG A 154 -26.72 24.12 2.52
CA ARG A 154 -26.32 25.52 2.47
C ARG A 154 -24.95 25.65 1.81
N ILE A 155 -24.81 26.55 0.84
CA ILE A 155 -23.51 26.81 0.21
C ILE A 155 -22.63 27.58 1.18
N ILE A 156 -21.45 27.02 1.46
CA ILE A 156 -20.38 27.68 2.23
C ILE A 156 -19.55 28.54 1.29
N ARG A 157 -18.94 27.88 0.29
CA ARG A 157 -17.93 28.48 -0.60
C ARG A 157 -17.69 27.63 -1.85
N THR A 158 -16.86 28.14 -2.75
CA THR A 158 -16.17 27.35 -3.77
C THR A 158 -14.80 26.90 -3.24
N ASN A 159 -14.27 25.82 -3.79
CA ASN A 159 -12.94 25.28 -3.47
C ASN A 159 -11.94 25.57 -4.60
N SER A 160 -10.65 25.36 -4.36
CA SER A 160 -9.56 25.54 -5.33
C SER A 160 -9.66 24.63 -6.56
N ASP A 161 -10.28 23.45 -6.43
CA ASP A 161 -10.62 22.56 -7.56
C ASP A 161 -11.88 23.00 -8.33
N GLY A 162 -12.52 24.10 -7.91
CA GLY A 162 -13.76 24.64 -8.45
C GLY A 162 -15.03 23.89 -8.02
N SER A 163 -14.93 22.93 -7.10
CA SER A 163 -16.12 22.30 -6.51
C SER A 163 -16.84 23.25 -5.53
N ILE A 164 -18.11 22.97 -5.25
CA ILE A 164 -18.98 23.81 -4.42
C ILE A 164 -19.20 23.14 -3.07
N ARG A 165 -18.71 23.76 -1.99
CA ARG A 165 -18.74 23.26 -0.61
C ARG A 165 -20.09 23.51 0.03
N LEU A 166 -20.73 22.46 0.53
CA LEU A 166 -22.10 22.47 1.05
C LEU A 166 -22.18 21.94 2.49
N LEU A 167 -22.93 22.63 3.35
CA LEU A 167 -23.26 22.22 4.72
C LEU A 167 -24.67 21.61 4.78
N TYR A 168 -24.81 20.44 5.38
CA TYR A 168 -26.09 19.75 5.53
C TYR A 168 -27.12 20.58 6.33
N ALA A 169 -28.38 20.57 5.88
CA ALA A 169 -29.45 21.40 6.43
C ALA A 169 -30.79 20.67 6.61
N GLY A 170 -30.83 19.34 6.56
CA GLY A 170 -32.04 18.54 6.85
C GLY A 170 -33.01 18.38 5.67
N THR A 171 -34.29 18.16 5.98
CA THR A 171 -35.35 17.81 5.02
C THR A 171 -36.22 18.98 4.56
N SER A 172 -36.04 20.17 5.14
CA SER A 172 -36.70 21.41 4.70
C SER A 172 -35.87 22.65 5.06
N PRO A 173 -36.02 23.77 4.33
CA PRO A 173 -35.32 25.01 4.65
C PRO A 173 -35.71 25.62 5.99
N ASP A 174 -36.88 25.31 6.55
CA ASP A 174 -37.36 25.81 7.84
C ASP A 174 -37.23 24.80 8.99
N THR A 175 -36.51 23.70 8.76
CA THR A 175 -36.27 22.67 9.77
C THR A 175 -35.62 23.24 11.03
N SER A 176 -35.88 22.59 12.15
CA SER A 176 -35.24 22.81 13.45
C SER A 176 -34.48 21.57 13.93
N GLU A 177 -34.28 20.60 13.04
CA GLU A 177 -33.51 19.36 13.24
C GLU A 177 -32.62 19.10 12.01
N GLY A 178 -31.86 20.11 11.59
CA GLY A 178 -30.95 20.04 10.44
C GLY A 178 -29.64 19.31 10.73
N ILE A 179 -29.72 18.11 11.29
CA ILE A 179 -28.61 17.26 11.72
C ILE A 179 -28.78 15.83 11.19
N ILE A 180 -27.70 15.04 11.20
CA ILE A 180 -27.76 13.61 10.85
C ILE A 180 -27.76 12.69 12.08
N GLY A 181 -27.66 13.27 13.28
CA GLY A 181 -27.62 12.58 14.57
C GLY A 181 -26.58 13.19 15.51
N VAL A 182 -26.21 12.43 16.55
CA VAL A 182 -25.18 12.81 17.52
C VAL A 182 -24.03 11.85 17.63
N SER A 183 -22.84 12.42 17.81
CA SER A 183 -21.63 11.67 18.11
C SER A 183 -20.73 12.50 19.00
N ALA A 184 -19.96 11.84 19.86
CA ALA A 184 -18.74 12.43 20.38
C ALA A 184 -17.74 12.59 19.22
N TYR A 185 -16.80 13.53 19.33
CA TYR A 185 -15.69 13.60 18.38
C TYR A 185 -14.83 12.34 18.53
N ASN A 186 -14.48 11.98 19.77
CA ASN A 186 -13.80 10.75 20.12
C ASN A 186 -14.16 10.34 21.57
N ASN A 187 -14.83 9.19 21.75
CA ASN A 187 -15.38 8.74 23.02
C ASN A 187 -14.39 7.86 23.79
N THR A 188 -13.31 8.46 24.29
CA THR A 188 -12.24 7.78 25.06
C THR A 188 -12.35 8.00 26.57
N GLY A 189 -13.46 8.59 27.03
CA GLY A 189 -13.63 9.06 28.42
C GLY A 189 -12.83 10.33 28.73
N TYR A 190 -12.57 10.61 30.01
CA TYR A 190 -11.87 11.82 30.48
C TYR A 190 -10.34 11.79 30.25
N HIS A 191 -9.78 10.70 29.73
CA HIS A 191 -8.33 10.51 29.56
C HIS A 191 -7.95 10.60 28.09
N SER A 192 -7.91 11.82 27.54
CA SER A 192 -7.61 12.00 26.14
C SER A 192 -6.13 12.36 25.94
N ASP A 193 -5.47 11.62 25.07
CA ASP A 193 -4.25 12.05 24.42
C ASP A 193 -4.56 13.19 23.42
N PRO A 194 -3.65 14.17 23.19
CA PRO A 194 -3.82 15.20 22.18
C PRO A 194 -4.10 14.66 20.77
N MET A 195 -3.76 13.41 20.43
CA MET A 195 -4.10 12.80 19.15
C MET A 195 -5.59 12.85 18.82
N TYR A 196 -6.45 12.86 19.85
CA TYR A 196 -7.90 12.75 19.70
C TYR A 196 -8.59 14.04 19.22
N VAL A 197 -7.86 15.13 18.97
CA VAL A 197 -8.36 16.26 18.16
C VAL A 197 -8.42 15.94 16.66
N GLY A 198 -7.86 14.80 16.27
CA GLY A 198 -7.78 14.37 14.89
C GLY A 198 -9.09 13.77 14.37
N TYR A 199 -9.57 14.22 13.20
CA TYR A 199 -10.68 13.57 12.48
C TYR A 199 -10.31 12.13 12.11
N MET A 200 -9.04 11.92 11.81
CA MET A 200 -8.34 10.66 11.95
C MET A 200 -7.10 10.88 12.81
N TYR A 201 -6.58 9.81 13.41
CA TYR A 201 -5.43 9.87 14.31
C TYR A 201 -4.54 8.64 14.15
N GLY A 202 -3.26 8.79 14.46
CA GLY A 202 -2.28 7.70 14.47
C GLY A 202 -2.08 7.12 15.87
N THR A 203 -0.85 7.21 16.37
CA THR A 203 -0.45 6.70 17.69
C THR A 203 0.06 7.81 18.61
N SER A 204 0.07 7.56 19.92
CA SER A 204 0.52 8.52 20.96
C SER A 204 2.02 8.81 20.87
N GLY A 205 2.43 9.89 21.55
CA GLY A 205 3.81 10.18 21.90
C GLY A 205 4.45 11.33 21.12
N SER A 206 3.97 11.65 19.92
CA SER A 206 4.45 12.79 19.15
C SER A 206 3.40 13.33 18.19
N LEU A 207 3.54 14.60 17.77
CA LEU A 207 2.65 15.18 16.76
C LEU A 207 2.73 14.46 15.41
N GLU A 208 3.91 13.99 15.03
CA GLU A 208 4.13 13.22 13.80
C GLU A 208 3.39 11.88 13.85
N ASN A 209 3.51 11.14 14.97
CA ASN A 209 2.80 9.89 15.18
C ASN A 209 1.28 10.08 15.16
N ASN A 210 0.77 11.17 15.73
CA ASN A 210 -0.67 11.47 15.71
C ASN A 210 -1.21 11.68 14.29
N LYS A 211 -0.35 12.04 13.33
CA LYS A 211 -0.70 12.38 11.94
C LYS A 211 -0.57 11.22 10.95
N THR A 212 -0.19 10.02 11.40
CA THR A 212 -0.17 8.84 10.49
C THR A 212 -1.57 8.43 10.00
N ASN A 213 -2.62 8.86 10.73
CA ASN A 213 -4.03 8.70 10.36
C ASN A 213 -4.39 7.24 10.08
N GLU A 214 -3.97 6.35 10.97
CA GLU A 214 -4.26 4.91 10.90
C GLU A 214 -5.64 4.57 11.46
N ASN A 215 -6.18 5.42 12.33
CA ASN A 215 -7.44 5.21 13.05
C ASN A 215 -8.45 6.32 12.73
N SER A 216 -9.72 5.95 12.53
CA SER A 216 -10.82 6.91 12.40
C SER A 216 -11.32 7.36 13.77
N SER A 217 -11.61 8.65 13.92
CA SER A 217 -12.38 9.18 15.07
C SER A 217 -13.80 8.61 15.10
N ASP A 218 -14.47 8.71 16.25
CA ASP A 218 -15.85 8.20 16.37
C ASP A 218 -16.82 9.04 15.53
N ILE A 219 -16.64 10.35 15.47
CA ILE A 219 -17.45 11.20 14.59
C ILE A 219 -17.23 10.88 13.11
N LYS A 220 -16.02 10.51 12.70
CA LYS A 220 -15.76 10.05 11.33
C LYS A 220 -16.50 8.75 11.04
N LYS A 221 -16.40 7.75 11.93
CA LYS A 221 -17.14 6.47 11.78
C LYS A 221 -18.64 6.71 11.67
N PHE A 222 -19.17 7.61 12.49
CA PHE A 222 -20.58 7.99 12.48
C PHE A 222 -21.01 8.63 11.14
N ILE A 223 -20.23 9.59 10.63
CA ILE A 223 -20.49 10.24 9.33
C ILE A 223 -20.36 9.25 8.18
N ASP A 224 -19.33 8.40 8.17
CA ASP A 224 -19.11 7.39 7.14
C ASP A 224 -20.28 6.40 7.08
N HIS A 225 -20.77 5.96 8.25
CA HIS A 225 -21.92 5.07 8.35
C HIS A 225 -23.20 5.71 7.82
N TRP A 226 -23.48 6.97 8.19
CA TRP A 226 -24.62 7.71 7.63
C TRP A 226 -24.51 7.87 6.12
N TYR A 227 -23.32 8.19 5.62
CA TYR A 227 -23.05 8.34 4.19
C TYR A 227 -23.30 7.03 3.44
N GLU A 228 -22.71 5.94 3.89
CA GLU A 228 -22.85 4.62 3.27
C GLU A 228 -24.31 4.18 3.20
N LYS A 229 -25.07 4.40 4.28
CA LYS A 229 -26.45 3.95 4.39
C LYS A 229 -27.44 4.80 3.59
N TYR A 230 -27.23 6.11 3.52
CA TYR A 230 -28.28 7.03 3.04
C TYR A 230 -27.86 7.95 1.90
N PHE A 231 -26.56 8.04 1.56
CA PHE A 231 -26.07 9.05 0.62
C PHE A 231 -25.09 8.52 -0.45
N ILE A 232 -24.68 7.25 -0.33
CA ILE A 232 -23.65 6.65 -1.18
C ILE A 232 -23.97 6.73 -2.68
N ASN A 233 -25.24 6.67 -3.05
CA ASN A 233 -25.70 6.70 -4.44
C ASN A 233 -25.52 8.06 -5.15
N TYR A 234 -25.13 9.11 -4.40
CA TYR A 234 -24.80 10.42 -4.93
C TYR A 234 -23.29 10.66 -5.12
N THR A 235 -22.44 9.69 -4.76
CA THR A 235 -20.97 9.88 -4.73
C THR A 235 -20.38 10.35 -6.06
N LYS A 236 -20.94 9.90 -7.20
CA LYS A 236 -20.43 10.28 -8.53
C LYS A 236 -20.49 11.79 -8.81
N TYR A 237 -21.33 12.52 -8.09
CA TYR A 237 -21.51 13.98 -8.21
C TYR A 237 -20.61 14.78 -7.27
N LEU A 238 -19.85 14.11 -6.41
CA LEU A 238 -19.01 14.73 -5.38
C LEU A 238 -17.55 14.79 -5.81
N SER A 239 -16.86 15.85 -5.40
CA SER A 239 -15.42 16.00 -5.64
C SER A 239 -14.62 15.08 -4.71
N THR A 240 -13.69 14.32 -5.29
CA THR A 240 -12.72 13.51 -4.56
C THR A 240 -11.43 14.27 -4.21
N THR A 241 -11.24 15.44 -4.83
CA THR A 241 -10.05 16.29 -4.71
C THR A 241 -10.24 17.46 -3.75
N ALA A 242 -11.49 17.81 -3.41
CA ALA A 242 -11.79 18.88 -2.48
C ALA A 242 -11.31 18.52 -1.07
N ALA A 243 -10.33 19.25 -0.55
CA ALA A 243 -9.71 18.95 0.73
C ALA A 243 -10.56 19.38 1.94
N PHE A 244 -10.43 18.67 3.06
CA PHE A 244 -10.94 19.06 4.36
C PHE A 244 -9.77 19.17 5.34
N CYS A 245 -9.52 20.35 5.91
CA CYS A 245 -8.34 20.61 6.73
C CYS A 245 -8.61 20.45 8.23
N ASN A 246 -7.93 19.52 8.88
CA ASN A 246 -8.00 19.32 10.34
C ASN A 246 -7.06 20.26 11.12
N SER A 247 -6.00 20.75 10.47
CA SER A 247 -5.13 21.84 10.93
C SER A 247 -4.40 21.57 12.26
N ARG A 248 -3.85 20.36 12.49
CA ARG A 248 -3.10 20.00 13.70
C ARG A 248 -1.66 20.51 13.66
N VAL A 249 -1.46 21.80 13.42
CA VAL A 249 -0.16 22.46 13.47
C VAL A 249 -0.04 23.22 14.80
N LEU A 250 1.12 23.18 15.45
CA LEU A 250 1.32 23.83 16.75
C LEU A 250 1.22 25.35 16.62
N GLY A 251 0.67 25.99 17.65
CA GLY A 251 0.65 27.44 17.77
C GLY A 251 2.04 28.06 17.97
N LYS A 252 2.12 29.38 17.92
CA LYS A 252 3.36 30.15 18.09
C LYS A 252 3.96 29.89 19.47
N ASN A 253 5.23 29.49 19.50
CA ASN A 253 5.99 29.18 20.72
C ASN A 253 5.31 28.09 21.58
N GLN A 254 4.63 27.12 20.97
CA GLN A 254 4.03 25.97 21.65
C GLN A 254 4.88 24.73 21.42
N ASP A 255 4.98 23.89 22.45
CA ASP A 255 5.61 22.57 22.37
C ASP A 255 4.55 21.47 22.50
N TYR A 256 4.69 20.41 21.71
CA TYR A 256 3.83 19.24 21.86
C TYR A 256 4.05 18.58 23.22
N SER A 257 2.96 18.24 23.92
CA SER A 257 3.01 17.54 25.19
C SER A 257 1.80 16.65 25.37
N ILE A 258 2.00 15.49 26.00
CA ILE A 258 0.91 14.61 26.46
C ILE A 258 0.48 14.92 27.90
N SER A 259 1.20 15.79 28.62
CA SER A 259 0.98 16.08 30.03
C SER A 259 0.79 17.57 30.36
N SER A 260 0.99 18.44 29.39
CA SER A 260 0.94 19.89 29.56
C SER A 260 0.07 20.52 28.48
N ALA A 261 -0.60 21.61 28.84
CA ALA A 261 -1.46 22.32 27.91
C ALA A 261 -0.66 22.96 26.76
N PHE A 262 -1.23 22.94 25.56
CA PHE A 262 -0.71 23.64 24.40
C PHE A 262 -1.83 23.98 23.41
N ASN A 263 -1.60 24.96 22.55
CA ASN A 263 -2.54 25.38 21.51
C ASN A 263 -2.08 24.94 20.12
N TYR A 264 -3.05 24.67 19.25
CA TYR A 264 -2.84 24.59 17.80
C TYR A 264 -2.94 25.99 17.17
N GLU A 265 -2.34 26.19 16.01
CA GLU A 265 -2.27 27.50 15.33
C GLU A 265 -3.65 28.13 15.03
N ALA A 266 -4.71 27.32 14.96
CA ALA A 266 -6.07 27.80 14.80
C ALA A 266 -6.50 28.69 15.97
N MET A 267 -6.10 28.36 17.21
CA MET A 267 -6.33 29.22 18.38
C MET A 267 -5.64 30.57 18.22
N ASP A 268 -4.44 30.60 17.64
CA ASP A 268 -3.72 31.84 17.46
C ASP A 268 -4.39 32.71 16.40
N ARG A 269 -4.65 32.16 15.21
CA ARG A 269 -5.18 32.95 14.08
C ARG A 269 -6.65 33.35 14.23
N LEU A 270 -7.44 32.59 15.01
CA LEU A 270 -8.90 32.82 15.18
C LEU A 270 -9.27 33.46 16.53
N TYR A 271 -8.38 33.47 17.52
CA TYR A 271 -8.71 33.98 18.87
C TYR A 271 -7.60 34.79 19.55
N ASN A 272 -6.39 34.26 19.69
CA ASN A 272 -5.35 34.89 20.52
C ASN A 272 -4.70 36.12 19.85
N ASP A 273 -4.56 36.11 18.52
CA ASP A 273 -3.94 37.21 17.79
C ASP A 273 -4.84 38.47 17.81
N THR A 274 -4.21 39.64 17.85
CA THR A 274 -4.93 40.93 17.79
C THR A 274 -5.58 41.18 16.42
N ILE A 275 -5.06 40.55 15.37
CA ILE A 275 -5.61 40.59 14.02
C ILE A 275 -6.01 39.17 13.65
N ILE A 276 -7.32 38.95 13.57
CA ILE A 276 -7.91 37.66 13.20
C ILE A 276 -7.71 37.41 11.70
N LYS A 277 -7.12 36.26 11.37
CA LYS A 277 -6.72 35.90 10.00
C LYS A 277 -7.11 34.45 9.71
N PRO A 278 -8.37 34.18 9.33
CA PRO A 278 -8.75 32.85 8.87
C PRO A 278 -8.02 32.51 7.56
N THR A 279 -7.91 31.23 7.25
CA THR A 279 -7.32 30.73 6.00
C THR A 279 -8.05 29.51 5.47
N TYR A 280 -8.09 29.36 4.14
CA TYR A 280 -8.52 28.12 3.49
C TYR A 280 -7.36 27.17 3.20
N ASP A 281 -6.12 27.66 3.25
CA ASP A 281 -4.93 26.85 2.97
C ASP A 281 -4.72 25.80 4.06
N CYS A 282 -4.42 24.57 3.62
CA CYS A 282 -4.03 23.48 4.52
C CYS A 282 -2.53 23.22 4.38
N SER A 283 -1.75 23.72 5.33
CA SER A 283 -0.29 23.73 5.28
C SER A 283 0.34 22.34 5.45
N ASP A 284 -0.30 21.44 6.20
CA ASP A 284 0.18 20.07 6.43
C ASP A 284 -0.58 19.08 5.55
N ILE A 285 0.15 18.40 4.66
CA ILE A 285 -0.43 17.41 3.75
C ILE A 285 -1.11 16.27 4.50
N ASN A 286 -0.65 15.87 5.68
CA ASN A 286 -1.25 14.79 6.46
C ASN A 286 -2.61 15.18 7.02
N ASP A 287 -2.89 16.48 7.20
CA ASP A 287 -4.19 16.99 7.66
C ASP A 287 -5.08 17.47 6.51
N LYS A 288 -4.59 17.43 5.26
CA LYS A 288 -5.33 17.73 4.04
C LYS A 288 -6.13 16.50 3.60
N PHE A 289 -7.24 16.23 4.26
CA PHE A 289 -8.06 15.04 4.02
C PHE A 289 -8.77 15.08 2.67
N THR A 290 -8.52 14.06 1.84
CA THR A 290 -9.12 13.85 0.52
C THR A 290 -9.38 12.37 0.28
N VAL A 291 -10.21 12.05 -0.71
CA VAL A 291 -10.29 10.68 -1.26
C VAL A 291 -9.12 10.46 -2.23
N ASP A 292 -8.79 11.47 -3.02
CA ASP A 292 -7.69 11.44 -3.98
C ASP A 292 -6.31 11.60 -3.30
N GLN A 293 -5.39 10.68 -3.59
CA GLN A 293 -4.04 10.63 -3.01
C GLN A 293 -3.05 11.64 -3.60
N VAL A 294 -3.40 12.31 -4.70
CA VAL A 294 -2.54 13.33 -5.35
C VAL A 294 -2.90 14.72 -4.85
N ALA A 295 -4.20 14.99 -4.68
CA ALA A 295 -4.70 16.28 -4.20
C ALA A 295 -4.51 16.51 -2.69
N GLY A 296 -4.38 15.43 -1.91
CA GLY A 296 -4.23 15.47 -0.45
C GLY A 296 -3.68 14.15 0.10
N ASN A 297 -4.09 13.76 1.31
CA ASN A 297 -3.57 12.56 1.96
C ASN A 297 -4.22 11.23 1.50
N GLY A 298 -5.30 11.28 0.71
CA GLY A 298 -6.00 10.08 0.22
C GLY A 298 -6.57 9.17 1.32
N LYS A 299 -6.80 9.69 2.54
CA LYS A 299 -7.23 8.90 3.70
C LYS A 299 -8.75 8.78 3.85
N LEU A 300 -9.53 9.59 3.13
CA LEU A 300 -10.99 9.50 3.20
C LEU A 300 -11.51 8.36 2.34
N THR A 301 -12.44 7.59 2.90
CA THR A 301 -13.21 6.59 2.15
C THR A 301 -14.30 7.25 1.31
N TYR A 302 -14.96 8.25 1.89
CA TYR A 302 -16.04 9.00 1.27
C TYR A 302 -15.72 10.51 1.24
N PRO A 303 -16.14 11.27 0.22
CA PRO A 303 -15.85 12.70 0.09
C PRO A 303 -16.77 13.56 0.97
N ILE A 304 -16.77 13.28 2.27
CA ILE A 304 -17.61 13.91 3.29
C ILE A 304 -16.78 14.14 4.55
N ALA A 305 -17.00 15.27 5.22
CA ALA A 305 -16.35 15.56 6.50
C ALA A 305 -17.17 16.60 7.30
N LEU A 306 -16.51 17.49 8.04
CA LEU A 306 -17.11 18.57 8.83
C LEU A 306 -16.66 19.95 8.32
N MET A 307 -17.44 20.98 8.64
CA MET A 307 -17.08 22.39 8.40
C MET A 307 -15.87 22.78 9.26
N THR A 308 -15.04 23.71 8.79
CA THR A 308 -13.88 24.22 9.56
C THR A 308 -14.24 25.49 10.34
N ALA A 309 -13.47 25.80 11.39
CA ALA A 309 -13.61 27.05 12.13
C ALA A 309 -13.25 28.27 11.27
N ASP A 310 -12.31 28.12 10.34
CA ASP A 310 -11.96 29.16 9.36
C ASP A 310 -13.13 29.46 8.41
N GLU A 311 -13.83 28.44 7.93
CA GLU A 311 -15.06 28.60 7.12
C GLU A 311 -16.14 29.37 7.88
N VAL A 312 -16.30 29.10 9.19
CA VAL A 312 -17.23 29.86 10.04
C VAL A 312 -16.79 31.32 10.18
N SER A 313 -15.50 31.58 10.39
CA SER A 313 -14.95 32.93 10.49
C SER A 313 -15.17 33.72 9.19
N TYR A 314 -14.91 33.10 8.03
CA TYR A 314 -15.21 33.68 6.72
C TYR A 314 -16.70 33.97 6.55
N ALA A 315 -17.56 33.03 6.93
CA ALA A 315 -19.01 33.14 6.84
C ALA A 315 -19.63 34.22 7.75
N GLY A 316 -18.85 34.80 8.67
CA GLY A 316 -19.27 35.91 9.52
C GLY A 316 -19.23 35.63 11.01
N GLY A 317 -18.86 34.42 11.42
CA GLY A 317 -18.74 34.03 12.81
C GLY A 317 -17.52 34.65 13.49
N SER A 318 -17.54 34.65 14.81
CA SER A 318 -16.44 35.14 15.64
C SER A 318 -16.30 34.29 16.91
N PHE A 319 -15.08 34.21 17.43
CA PHE A 319 -14.82 33.54 18.69
C PHE A 319 -15.26 34.42 19.87
N THR A 320 -16.00 33.88 20.83
CA THR A 320 -16.52 34.58 22.04
C THR A 320 -17.45 35.79 21.83
N LYS A 321 -17.57 36.35 20.62
CA LYS A 321 -18.41 37.51 20.31
C LYS A 321 -19.74 37.08 19.70
N TYR A 322 -20.83 37.74 20.09
CA TYR A 322 -22.16 37.43 19.60
C TYR A 322 -22.97 38.67 19.28
N SER A 323 -23.97 38.48 18.43
CA SER A 323 -24.93 39.51 18.04
C SER A 323 -26.34 38.94 18.12
N ASN A 324 -27.25 39.72 18.71
CA ASN A 324 -28.67 39.40 18.72
C ASN A 324 -29.41 39.97 17.49
N ASN A 325 -28.71 40.72 16.64
CA ASN A 325 -29.32 41.48 15.56
C ASN A 325 -29.29 40.75 14.22
N VAL A 326 -28.62 39.59 14.14
CA VAL A 326 -28.30 38.93 12.87
C VAL A 326 -28.54 37.43 12.89
N ILE A 327 -29.01 36.97 11.74
CA ILE A 327 -29.27 35.57 11.42
C ILE A 327 -28.08 35.04 10.63
N LEU A 328 -27.16 34.35 11.30
CA LEU A 328 -26.01 33.75 10.62
C LEU A 328 -26.43 32.50 9.87
N TRP A 329 -26.22 32.52 8.56
CA TRP A 329 -26.84 31.61 7.60
C TRP A 329 -26.51 30.12 7.84
N TYR A 330 -25.35 29.85 8.45
CA TYR A 330 -24.84 28.50 8.71
C TYR A 330 -25.38 27.88 10.01
N SER A 331 -25.90 28.68 10.96
CA SER A 331 -26.54 28.21 12.20
C SER A 331 -28.06 28.34 12.19
N SER A 332 -28.64 28.94 11.15
CA SER A 332 -30.05 29.28 11.09
C SER A 332 -30.80 28.60 9.95
N ASN A 333 -32.10 28.39 10.17
CA ASN A 333 -33.04 28.01 9.13
C ASN A 333 -33.61 29.23 8.42
N SER A 334 -34.42 29.00 7.38
CA SER A 334 -35.05 30.03 6.54
C SER A 334 -36.00 30.99 7.29
N LYS A 335 -36.38 30.66 8.54
CA LYS A 335 -37.18 31.53 9.42
C LYS A 335 -36.33 32.34 10.39
N GLY A 336 -35.00 32.27 10.28
CA GLY A 336 -34.08 32.96 11.17
C GLY A 336 -33.99 32.36 12.57
N ARG A 337 -34.44 31.11 12.74
CA ARG A 337 -34.33 30.37 13.99
C ARG A 337 -33.16 29.42 13.93
N ASP A 338 -32.69 28.96 15.08
CA ASP A 338 -31.69 27.90 15.16
C ASP A 338 -32.14 26.67 14.35
N ILE A 339 -31.28 26.20 13.46
CA ILE A 339 -31.56 25.03 12.61
C ILE A 339 -31.52 23.71 13.41
N ILE A 340 -31.06 23.72 14.66
CA ILE A 340 -30.99 22.52 15.52
C ILE A 340 -31.74 22.65 16.85
N SER A 341 -32.59 23.67 17.04
CA SER A 341 -33.23 23.94 18.34
C SER A 341 -34.01 22.76 18.90
N ASN A 342 -34.84 22.09 18.08
CA ASN A 342 -35.79 21.10 18.60
C ASN A 342 -35.11 19.86 19.18
N TYR A 343 -33.82 19.67 18.92
CA TYR A 343 -33.08 18.52 19.39
C TYR A 343 -32.86 18.49 20.91
N PHE A 344 -32.59 19.63 21.55
CA PHE A 344 -32.18 19.67 22.96
C PHE A 344 -33.33 19.88 23.95
N PHE A 345 -34.55 20.20 23.48
CA PHE A 345 -35.68 20.60 24.35
C PHE A 345 -36.77 19.54 24.55
N ILE A 346 -36.59 18.29 24.08
CA ILE A 346 -37.65 17.27 24.19
C ILE A 346 -37.65 16.54 25.56
N ASN A 347 -36.74 16.82 26.49
CA ASN A 347 -36.91 16.44 27.91
C ASN A 347 -36.27 17.49 28.85
N ASP A 348 -37.12 18.12 29.64
CA ASP A 348 -37.01 19.34 30.47
C ASP A 348 -35.92 19.38 31.58
N ALA A 349 -34.72 18.82 31.39
CA ALA A 349 -33.72 18.73 32.48
C ALA A 349 -32.24 18.89 32.10
N LEU A 350 -31.90 19.40 30.91
CA LEU A 350 -30.51 19.37 30.42
C LEU A 350 -29.94 20.76 30.14
N ASN A 351 -28.90 21.13 30.90
CA ASN A 351 -28.12 22.37 30.77
C ASN A 351 -27.05 22.31 29.64
N ALA A 352 -27.14 21.37 28.71
CA ALA A 352 -26.16 21.25 27.62
C ALA A 352 -26.57 22.17 26.46
N THR A 353 -25.68 23.08 26.04
CA THR A 353 -25.90 23.89 24.84
C THR A 353 -25.78 23.00 23.60
N PRO A 354 -26.73 23.10 22.65
CA PRO A 354 -26.57 22.54 21.33
C PRO A 354 -25.28 23.03 20.68
N ASP A 355 -24.27 22.18 20.60
CA ASP A 355 -23.07 22.50 19.84
C ASP A 355 -22.97 21.56 18.64
N THR A 356 -22.43 22.05 17.53
CA THR A 356 -21.98 21.16 16.44
C THR A 356 -20.47 21.12 16.36
N TYR A 357 -19.91 19.92 16.21
CA TYR A 357 -18.48 19.75 16.02
C TYR A 357 -18.02 20.30 14.66
N LEU A 358 -16.86 20.94 14.68
CA LEU A 358 -16.12 21.36 13.50
C LEU A 358 -14.85 20.52 13.34
N MET A 359 -14.27 20.58 12.15
CA MET A 359 -13.07 19.84 11.77
C MET A 359 -11.79 20.32 12.48
N THR A 360 -11.77 21.58 12.93
CA THR A 360 -10.53 22.27 13.34
C THR A 360 -10.09 21.89 14.75
N ALA A 361 -8.83 21.44 14.89
CA ALA A 361 -8.19 21.23 16.19
C ALA A 361 -7.88 22.57 16.88
N MET A 362 -8.17 22.69 18.18
CA MET A 362 -8.01 23.97 18.91
C MET A 362 -6.89 23.90 19.93
N LYS A 363 -7.01 23.03 20.94
CA LYS A 363 -6.02 22.94 22.01
C LYS A 363 -6.04 21.59 22.70
N TYR A 364 -5.00 21.35 23.48
CA TYR A 364 -4.92 20.29 24.46
C TYR A 364 -4.68 20.92 25.83
N GLU A 365 -5.40 20.43 26.85
CA GLU A 365 -5.14 20.74 28.26
C GLU A 365 -4.94 19.43 29.03
N THR A 366 -5.85 19.11 29.95
CA THR A 366 -6.05 17.73 30.43
C THR A 366 -6.91 16.93 29.47
N THR A 367 -7.58 17.61 28.53
CA THR A 367 -8.40 16.99 27.50
C THR A 367 -8.19 17.63 26.13
N ALA A 368 -8.38 16.83 25.07
CA ALA A 368 -8.35 17.24 23.67
C ALA A 368 -9.62 18.03 23.34
N MET A 369 -9.45 19.17 22.67
CA MET A 369 -10.55 20.05 22.31
C MET A 369 -10.51 20.47 20.83
N THR A 370 -11.62 20.26 20.15
CA THR A 370 -11.87 20.73 18.78
C THR A 370 -12.77 21.96 18.80
N ALA A 371 -12.84 22.67 17.67
CA ALA A 371 -13.77 23.76 17.52
C ALA A 371 -15.21 23.24 17.54
N THR A 372 -16.09 23.99 18.18
CA THR A 372 -17.54 23.80 18.09
C THR A 372 -18.21 25.10 17.68
N LEU A 373 -19.42 24.96 17.19
CA LEU A 373 -20.32 26.04 16.86
C LEU A 373 -21.47 26.03 17.87
N GLU A 374 -21.62 27.11 18.63
CA GLU A 374 -22.71 27.28 19.58
C GLU A 374 -24.03 27.53 18.84
N ASN A 375 -25.02 26.71 19.16
CA ASN A 375 -26.39 26.78 18.69
C ASN A 375 -27.30 26.80 19.94
N ALA A 376 -28.10 27.84 20.13
CA ALA A 376 -29.20 27.96 21.11
C ALA A 376 -29.57 29.45 21.21
N ASN A 377 -29.29 30.07 22.35
CA ASN A 377 -29.62 31.46 22.62
C ASN A 377 -28.70 32.44 21.86
N ARG A 378 -27.57 31.96 21.33
CA ARG A 378 -26.61 32.79 20.61
C ARG A 378 -26.07 32.04 19.41
N LEU A 379 -26.58 32.39 18.23
CA LEU A 379 -26.23 31.72 16.98
C LEU A 379 -24.88 32.19 16.46
N GLY A 380 -24.14 31.25 15.88
CA GLY A 380 -22.99 31.57 15.03
C GLY A 380 -21.68 31.82 15.76
N ILE A 381 -21.59 31.51 17.07
CA ILE A 381 -20.37 31.74 17.85
C ILE A 381 -19.45 30.52 17.80
N LEU A 382 -18.16 30.77 17.56
CA LEU A 382 -17.12 29.76 17.73
C LEU A 382 -16.77 29.53 19.20
N ARG A 383 -16.57 28.26 19.53
CA ARG A 383 -16.22 27.72 20.85
C ARG A 383 -15.17 26.62 20.71
N TRP A 384 -14.64 26.17 21.84
CA TRP A 384 -13.90 24.91 21.94
C TRP A 384 -14.77 23.91 22.71
N GLY A 385 -14.93 22.72 22.17
CA GLY A 385 -15.73 21.64 22.75
C GLY A 385 -14.86 20.50 23.26
N LEU A 386 -15.34 19.80 24.29
CA LEU A 386 -14.70 18.61 24.85
C LEU A 386 -15.01 17.40 23.97
N ASN A 387 -13.98 16.79 23.36
CA ASN A 387 -14.15 15.77 22.31
C ASN A 387 -14.96 14.53 22.70
N TYR A 388 -15.07 14.21 24.00
CA TYR A 388 -15.82 13.06 24.49
C TYR A 388 -17.31 13.34 24.67
N MET A 389 -17.76 14.60 24.58
CA MET A 389 -19.17 14.95 24.71
C MET A 389 -19.92 14.74 23.39
N PRO A 390 -21.02 13.98 23.35
CA PRO A 390 -21.90 13.88 22.19
C PRO A 390 -22.50 15.24 21.85
N ASN A 391 -22.31 15.65 20.61
CA ASN A 391 -22.81 16.90 20.05
C ASN A 391 -23.44 16.62 18.68
N ALA A 392 -24.24 17.57 18.22
CA ALA A 392 -24.93 17.47 16.94
C ALA A 392 -23.93 17.37 15.78
N VAL A 393 -24.23 16.50 14.82
CA VAL A 393 -23.37 16.27 13.65
C VAL A 393 -24.03 16.85 12.41
N ARG A 394 -23.29 17.73 11.71
CA ARG A 394 -23.67 18.32 10.43
C ARG A 394 -22.55 18.16 9.42
N PRO A 395 -22.68 17.24 8.47
CA PRO A 395 -21.61 16.97 7.53
C PRO A 395 -21.49 18.05 6.44
N VAL A 396 -20.33 18.04 5.80
CA VAL A 396 -20.00 18.89 4.66
C VAL A 396 -19.55 18.01 3.49
N ILE A 397 -20.04 18.35 2.30
CA ILE A 397 -19.67 17.73 1.02
C ILE A 397 -19.22 18.79 0.01
N SER A 398 -18.67 18.36 -1.12
CA SER A 398 -18.35 19.26 -2.24
C SER A 398 -18.91 18.73 -3.55
N LEU A 399 -19.81 19.47 -4.20
CA LEU A 399 -20.34 19.13 -5.53
C LEU A 399 -19.32 19.44 -6.61
N LYS A 400 -19.18 18.56 -7.61
CA LYS A 400 -18.23 18.78 -8.72
C LYS A 400 -18.53 20.07 -9.48
N LYS A 401 -17.46 20.66 -10.02
CA LYS A 401 -17.48 21.92 -10.78
C LYS A 401 -18.43 21.88 -11.99
N ASP A 402 -18.53 20.73 -12.65
CA ASP A 402 -19.24 20.50 -13.90
C ASP A 402 -20.69 20.03 -13.71
N LEU A 403 -21.21 20.08 -12.49
CA LEU A 403 -22.57 19.63 -12.21
C LEU A 403 -23.60 20.53 -12.89
N ILE A 404 -24.52 19.92 -13.64
CA ILE A 404 -25.52 20.63 -14.44
C ILE A 404 -26.60 21.24 -13.55
N TYR A 405 -26.78 22.55 -13.71
CA TYR A 405 -27.85 23.32 -13.08
C TYR A 405 -29.21 22.96 -13.69
N LYS A 406 -30.24 22.87 -12.86
CA LYS A 406 -31.61 22.54 -13.29
C LYS A 406 -32.56 23.73 -13.14
N SER A 407 -32.63 24.31 -11.94
CA SER A 407 -33.55 25.40 -11.60
C SER A 407 -33.20 26.02 -10.24
N GLY A 408 -33.81 27.16 -9.89
CA GLY A 408 -33.66 27.77 -8.57
C GLY A 408 -32.81 29.03 -8.55
N ASP A 409 -33.06 29.91 -7.58
CA ASP A 409 -32.30 31.16 -7.34
C ASP A 409 -31.55 31.12 -6.00
N GLY A 410 -31.53 29.95 -5.37
CA GLY A 410 -30.91 29.73 -4.07
C GLY A 410 -31.72 30.22 -2.88
N SER A 411 -32.87 30.86 -3.07
CA SER A 411 -33.75 31.23 -1.96
C SER A 411 -34.33 29.98 -1.27
N ALA A 412 -34.82 30.14 -0.04
CA ALA A 412 -35.46 29.03 0.66
C ALA A 412 -36.70 28.48 -0.07
N THR A 413 -37.43 29.34 -0.76
CA THR A 413 -38.63 28.97 -1.53
C THR A 413 -38.30 28.40 -2.90
N ASN A 414 -37.14 28.75 -3.47
CA ASN A 414 -36.67 28.30 -4.76
C ASN A 414 -35.16 27.93 -4.70
N PRO A 415 -34.79 26.88 -3.93
CA PRO A 415 -33.40 26.47 -3.79
C PRO A 415 -32.81 26.08 -5.14
N TYR A 416 -31.48 26.19 -5.27
CA TYR A 416 -30.81 25.63 -6.44
C TYR A 416 -31.02 24.11 -6.49
N GLU A 417 -31.42 23.62 -7.66
CA GLU A 417 -31.52 22.20 -8.00
C GLU A 417 -30.52 21.85 -9.10
N VAL A 418 -30.09 20.59 -9.09
CA VAL A 418 -29.13 20.03 -10.04
C VAL A 418 -29.63 18.70 -10.59
N ASN A 419 -29.14 18.33 -11.77
CA ASN A 419 -29.46 17.03 -12.37
C ASN A 419 -28.65 15.92 -11.70
N ALA A 420 -29.21 15.35 -10.63
CA ALA A 420 -28.56 14.35 -9.80
C ALA A 420 -29.48 13.16 -9.48
N GLU A 421 -29.55 12.20 -10.40
CA GLU A 421 -30.26 10.93 -10.19
C GLU A 421 -29.36 9.95 -9.41
N PRO A 422 -29.88 9.29 -8.35
CA PRO A 422 -29.10 8.31 -7.60
C PRO A 422 -28.69 7.15 -8.50
N VAL A 423 -27.45 6.68 -8.33
CA VAL A 423 -26.97 5.47 -9.01
C VAL A 423 -26.32 4.56 -8.00
N ASN A 424 -26.57 3.26 -8.13
CA ASN A 424 -25.99 2.25 -7.27
C ASN A 424 -24.46 2.34 -7.27
N MET A 425 -23.90 2.50 -6.07
CA MET A 425 -22.45 2.51 -5.84
C MET A 425 -22.07 1.31 -4.96
N TYR A 426 -20.92 0.70 -5.25
CA TYR A 426 -20.41 -0.45 -4.51
C TYR A 426 -18.99 -0.20 -4.01
N THR A 427 -18.79 -0.48 -2.72
CA THR A 427 -17.48 -0.48 -2.07
C THR A 427 -16.76 -1.80 -2.35
N VAL A 428 -15.56 -1.73 -2.90
CA VAL A 428 -14.68 -2.88 -3.13
C VAL A 428 -13.40 -2.69 -2.33
N SER A 429 -13.10 -3.64 -1.44
CA SER A 429 -11.89 -3.63 -0.63
C SER A 429 -10.91 -4.71 -1.05
N LEU A 430 -9.62 -4.44 -0.93
CA LEU A 430 -8.51 -5.31 -1.32
C LEU A 430 -7.46 -5.39 -0.21
N THR A 431 -7.16 -6.62 0.21
CA THR A 431 -6.02 -6.95 1.08
C THR A 431 -4.88 -7.52 0.25
N VAL A 432 -3.72 -6.87 0.27
CA VAL A 432 -2.53 -7.28 -0.48
C VAL A 432 -1.53 -7.99 0.44
N ASN A 433 -1.43 -9.32 0.32
CA ASN A 433 -0.44 -10.10 1.06
C ASN A 433 0.91 -10.10 0.33
N ASN A 434 2.01 -10.02 1.10
CA ASN A 434 3.37 -9.90 0.57
C ASN A 434 3.57 -8.69 -0.35
N GLY A 435 2.84 -7.62 -0.09
CA GLY A 435 2.91 -6.36 -0.82
C GLY A 435 2.17 -5.24 -0.10
N SER A 436 1.93 -4.15 -0.82
CA SER A 436 1.15 -3.00 -0.38
C SER A 436 0.26 -2.50 -1.52
N GLY A 437 -0.72 -1.65 -1.21
CA GLY A 437 -1.58 -1.05 -2.24
C GLY A 437 -2.76 -0.27 -1.69
N THR A 438 -3.56 0.28 -2.59
CA THR A 438 -4.84 0.92 -2.27
C THR A 438 -5.76 -0.11 -1.61
N SER A 439 -6.39 0.26 -0.49
CA SER A 439 -7.22 -0.67 0.28
C SER A 439 -8.66 -0.74 -0.19
N THR A 440 -9.27 0.38 -0.56
CA THR A 440 -10.70 0.44 -0.87
C THR A 440 -10.96 1.42 -2.00
N VAL A 441 -11.86 1.07 -2.91
CA VAL A 441 -12.39 1.97 -3.95
C VAL A 441 -13.91 1.87 -4.02
N LEU A 442 -14.54 2.98 -4.38
CA LEU A 442 -15.97 3.04 -4.63
C LEU A 442 -16.22 3.13 -6.15
N VAL A 443 -17.11 2.28 -6.66
CA VAL A 443 -17.40 2.20 -8.10
C VAL A 443 -18.90 2.17 -8.37
N GLU A 444 -19.30 2.77 -9.47
CA GLU A 444 -20.66 2.68 -9.99
C GLU A 444 -20.96 1.24 -10.43
N GLU A 445 -22.21 0.80 -10.26
CA GLU A 445 -22.67 -0.50 -10.74
C GLU A 445 -22.29 -0.74 -12.22
N GLY A 446 -21.71 -1.91 -12.48
CA GLY A 446 -21.26 -2.34 -13.81
C GLY A 446 -19.91 -1.75 -14.26
N LYS A 447 -19.25 -0.92 -13.44
CA LYS A 447 -17.89 -0.41 -13.72
C LYS A 447 -16.80 -1.29 -13.10
N ASP A 448 -15.57 -1.02 -13.50
CA ASP A 448 -14.39 -1.75 -13.05
C ASP A 448 -13.80 -1.08 -11.80
N ALA A 449 -13.43 -1.88 -10.80
CA ALA A 449 -12.67 -1.44 -9.63
C ALA A 449 -11.18 -1.67 -9.88
N THR A 450 -10.38 -0.60 -9.74
CA THR A 450 -8.93 -0.64 -9.99
C THR A 450 -8.15 -0.28 -8.74
N PHE A 451 -7.08 -1.03 -8.47
CA PHE A 451 -6.21 -0.87 -7.32
C PHE A 451 -4.77 -0.74 -7.79
N THR A 452 -4.00 0.16 -7.16
CA THR A 452 -2.55 0.21 -7.35
C THR A 452 -1.90 -0.69 -6.30
N VAL A 453 -1.09 -1.65 -6.73
CA VAL A 453 -0.47 -2.67 -5.88
C VAL A 453 1.02 -2.82 -6.17
N THR A 454 1.81 -3.10 -5.15
CA THR A 454 3.27 -3.24 -5.24
C THR A 454 3.73 -4.46 -4.43
N PRO A 455 4.44 -5.42 -5.04
CA PRO A 455 5.05 -6.52 -4.31
C PRO A 455 6.11 -6.03 -3.32
N ARG A 456 6.23 -6.70 -2.18
CA ARG A 456 7.32 -6.47 -1.22
C ARG A 456 8.64 -7.04 -1.77
N ASP A 457 9.76 -6.51 -1.32
CA ASP A 457 11.09 -7.08 -1.57
C ASP A 457 11.11 -8.60 -1.30
N GLY A 458 11.69 -9.34 -2.24
CA GLY A 458 11.69 -10.81 -2.23
C GLY A 458 10.46 -11.45 -2.87
N TYR A 459 9.52 -10.67 -3.42
CA TYR A 459 8.35 -11.13 -4.18
C TYR A 459 8.32 -10.51 -5.58
N LYS A 460 7.48 -11.06 -6.47
CA LYS A 460 7.30 -10.58 -7.85
C LYS A 460 5.84 -10.24 -8.15
N ALA A 461 5.64 -9.40 -9.18
CA ALA A 461 4.33 -8.97 -9.68
C ALA A 461 3.60 -10.09 -10.44
N GLU A 462 3.40 -11.21 -9.76
CA GLU A 462 2.60 -12.36 -10.20
C GLU A 462 1.80 -12.86 -9.01
N LEU A 463 0.53 -13.18 -9.22
CA LEU A 463 -0.36 -13.63 -8.15
C LEU A 463 -0.22 -15.13 -7.91
N GLU A 464 -0.08 -15.51 -6.64
CA GLU A 464 -0.19 -16.88 -6.13
C GLU A 464 -1.65 -17.24 -5.85
N THR A 465 -2.39 -16.31 -5.23
CA THR A 465 -3.82 -16.44 -4.93
C THR A 465 -4.57 -15.16 -5.26
N ASP A 466 -5.83 -15.29 -5.64
CA ASP A 466 -6.78 -14.20 -5.90
C ASP A 466 -8.19 -14.66 -5.53
N THR A 467 -8.84 -13.99 -4.58
CA THR A 467 -10.20 -14.35 -4.12
C THR A 467 -11.32 -13.75 -4.96
N CYS A 468 -11.03 -12.77 -5.82
CA CYS A 468 -12.03 -12.04 -6.62
C CYS A 468 -11.89 -12.25 -8.13
N GLY A 469 -10.88 -13.02 -8.56
CA GLY A 469 -10.67 -13.39 -9.96
C GLY A 469 -10.40 -12.17 -10.85
N GLY A 470 -9.71 -11.17 -10.31
CA GLY A 470 -9.33 -9.97 -11.03
C GLY A 470 -8.12 -10.22 -11.93
N THR A 471 -7.65 -9.15 -12.57
CA THR A 471 -6.48 -9.20 -13.47
C THR A 471 -5.41 -8.25 -12.97
N LEU A 472 -4.17 -8.75 -12.87
CA LEU A 472 -2.99 -7.96 -12.56
C LEU A 472 -2.24 -7.62 -13.85
N SER A 473 -2.04 -6.32 -14.12
CA SER A 473 -1.22 -5.81 -15.22
C SER A 473 -0.26 -4.74 -14.70
N GLY A 474 1.04 -5.05 -14.66
CA GLY A 474 2.03 -4.20 -14.01
C GLY A 474 1.72 -4.04 -12.52
N ASN A 475 1.49 -2.81 -12.08
CA ASN A 475 1.12 -2.47 -10.71
C ASN A 475 -0.39 -2.22 -10.53
N THR A 476 -1.21 -2.58 -11.51
CA THR A 476 -2.66 -2.35 -11.47
C THR A 476 -3.40 -3.67 -11.38
N TYR A 477 -4.17 -3.85 -10.31
CA TYR A 477 -5.10 -4.95 -10.15
C TYR A 477 -6.52 -4.46 -10.43
N ALA A 478 -7.25 -5.12 -11.34
CA ALA A 478 -8.57 -4.71 -11.78
C ALA A 478 -9.61 -5.83 -11.59
N ILE A 479 -10.79 -5.47 -11.07
CA ILE A 479 -11.96 -6.32 -10.99
C ILE A 479 -13.02 -5.72 -11.90
N SER A 480 -13.36 -6.43 -12.97
CA SER A 480 -14.33 -5.91 -13.94
C SER A 480 -15.78 -6.11 -13.52
N ASN A 481 -16.65 -5.22 -14.00
CA ASN A 481 -18.11 -5.33 -13.90
C ASN A 481 -18.62 -5.59 -12.45
N VAL A 482 -18.40 -4.63 -11.56
CA VAL A 482 -18.81 -4.73 -10.16
C VAL A 482 -20.32 -4.51 -10.03
N THR A 483 -21.05 -5.52 -9.56
CA THR A 483 -22.51 -5.49 -9.34
C THR A 483 -22.92 -5.65 -7.87
N SER A 484 -21.95 -5.68 -6.96
CA SER A 484 -22.15 -5.77 -5.51
C SER A 484 -20.87 -5.41 -4.78
N GLY A 485 -20.99 -4.94 -3.53
CA GLY A 485 -19.86 -4.73 -2.64
C GLY A 485 -19.14 -6.04 -2.34
N LYS A 486 -17.79 -6.00 -2.24
CA LYS A 486 -17.00 -7.21 -1.99
C LYS A 486 -15.66 -6.91 -1.30
N THR A 487 -15.16 -7.91 -0.59
CA THR A 487 -13.85 -7.91 0.07
C THR A 487 -12.95 -8.95 -0.58
N CYS A 488 -11.82 -8.49 -1.10
CA CYS A 488 -10.89 -9.27 -1.91
C CYS A 488 -9.53 -9.41 -1.21
N SER A 489 -8.80 -10.47 -1.53
CA SER A 489 -7.40 -10.62 -1.15
C SER A 489 -6.58 -11.22 -2.28
N ILE A 490 -5.38 -10.68 -2.46
CA ILE A 490 -4.36 -11.18 -3.40
C ILE A 490 -3.07 -11.49 -2.64
N THR A 491 -2.30 -12.45 -3.14
CA THR A 491 -0.97 -12.80 -2.60
C THR A 491 0.05 -12.82 -3.72
N PHE A 492 1.15 -12.07 -3.57
CA PHE A 492 2.25 -12.11 -4.54
C PHE A 492 3.12 -13.36 -4.37
N LYS A 493 3.62 -13.91 -5.48
CA LYS A 493 4.57 -15.03 -5.50
C LYS A 493 5.95 -14.61 -5.02
N LYS A 494 6.60 -15.49 -4.27
CA LYS A 494 7.98 -15.31 -3.79
C LYS A 494 9.00 -15.43 -4.92
N ASN A 495 10.06 -14.62 -4.87
CA ASN A 495 11.24 -14.79 -5.71
C ASN A 495 12.06 -15.98 -5.20
N LEU A 496 12.34 -16.91 -6.09
CA LEU A 496 13.18 -18.06 -5.80
C LEU A 496 14.64 -17.75 -6.20
N PRO A 497 15.64 -18.20 -5.42
CA PRO A 497 17.05 -17.95 -5.72
C PRO A 497 17.53 -18.80 -6.91
N THR A 498 18.50 -18.27 -7.67
CA THR A 498 19.25 -19.09 -8.62
C THR A 498 20.27 -19.94 -7.89
N LEU A 499 20.54 -21.14 -8.40
CA LEU A 499 21.54 -22.02 -7.84
C LEU A 499 22.93 -21.38 -7.86
N SER A 500 23.26 -20.61 -8.90
CA SER A 500 24.51 -19.85 -8.97
C SER A 500 24.65 -18.85 -7.82
N SER A 501 23.61 -18.08 -7.49
CA SER A 501 23.66 -17.13 -6.36
C SER A 501 23.89 -17.83 -5.03
N LEU A 502 23.30 -19.03 -4.85
CA LEU A 502 23.49 -19.82 -3.64
C LEU A 502 24.90 -20.39 -3.55
N ILE A 503 25.48 -20.83 -4.67
CA ILE A 503 26.88 -21.29 -4.73
C ILE A 503 27.82 -20.12 -4.40
N GLN A 504 27.58 -18.93 -4.98
CA GLN A 504 28.39 -17.74 -4.72
C GLN A 504 28.32 -17.28 -3.26
N ALA A 505 27.23 -17.55 -2.55
CA ALA A 505 27.12 -17.24 -1.13
C ALA A 505 27.77 -18.30 -0.22
N ASN A 506 27.72 -19.58 -0.62
CA ASN A 506 28.02 -20.71 0.28
C ASN A 506 29.30 -21.49 -0.05
N ALA A 507 29.93 -21.23 -1.19
CA ALA A 507 31.02 -22.05 -1.72
C ALA A 507 32.19 -21.18 -2.22
N VAL A 508 32.54 -20.12 -1.50
CA VAL A 508 33.64 -19.22 -1.90
C VAL A 508 34.98 -19.75 -1.40
N ASN A 509 35.94 -19.88 -2.29
CA ASN A 509 37.34 -20.14 -1.96
C ASN A 509 38.30 -19.28 -2.80
N GLU A 510 39.59 -19.37 -2.52
CA GLU A 510 40.64 -18.57 -3.15
C GLU A 510 40.78 -18.78 -4.67
N ASN A 511 40.17 -19.82 -5.24
CA ASN A 511 40.17 -20.10 -6.68
C ASN A 511 38.79 -19.91 -7.34
N GLY A 512 37.83 -19.30 -6.64
CA GLY A 512 36.48 -19.03 -7.14
C GLY A 512 35.39 -19.71 -6.31
N TYR A 513 34.49 -20.43 -6.96
CA TYR A 513 33.29 -20.94 -6.30
C TYR A 513 33.25 -22.47 -6.28
N ARG A 514 33.72 -23.10 -5.20
CA ARG A 514 33.77 -24.56 -5.00
C ARG A 514 33.36 -24.97 -3.59
N TYR A 515 32.67 -26.10 -3.48
CA TYR A 515 32.29 -26.66 -2.18
C TYR A 515 33.45 -27.43 -1.56
N GLU A 516 33.70 -27.17 -0.28
CA GLU A 516 34.81 -27.76 0.49
C GLU A 516 34.32 -28.53 1.73
N GLY A 517 35.21 -29.34 2.30
CA GLY A 517 35.00 -30.03 3.57
C GLY A 517 34.38 -31.42 3.42
N SER A 518 34.02 -31.99 4.56
CA SER A 518 33.66 -33.42 4.63
C SER A 518 32.27 -33.71 4.09
N ASN A 519 31.31 -32.83 4.34
CA ASN A 519 29.94 -32.97 3.86
C ASN A 519 29.23 -31.61 3.67
N PRO A 520 29.64 -30.79 2.69
CA PRO A 520 28.97 -29.52 2.41
C PRO A 520 27.52 -29.71 1.97
N ASN A 521 26.70 -28.65 2.13
CA ASN A 521 25.31 -28.56 1.68
C ASN A 521 25.24 -28.34 0.16
N ASN A 522 25.68 -29.35 -0.59
CA ASN A 522 25.82 -29.31 -2.05
C ASN A 522 25.02 -30.42 -2.76
N TYR A 523 24.02 -31.00 -2.11
CA TYR A 523 23.17 -32.03 -2.71
C TYR A 523 22.13 -31.38 -3.64
N ILE A 524 21.96 -31.96 -4.82
CA ILE A 524 20.96 -31.54 -5.80
C ILE A 524 20.24 -32.75 -6.39
N LYS A 525 18.93 -32.64 -6.55
CA LYS A 525 18.09 -33.65 -7.16
C LYS A 525 17.94 -33.36 -8.65
N MET A 526 18.61 -34.15 -9.49
CA MET A 526 18.46 -34.07 -10.93
C MET A 526 17.31 -34.97 -11.37
N GLU A 527 16.39 -34.39 -12.14
CA GLU A 527 15.25 -35.10 -12.73
C GLU A 527 15.58 -35.46 -14.19
N LYS A 528 15.41 -36.74 -14.51
CA LYS A 528 15.50 -37.23 -15.88
C LYS A 528 14.23 -36.91 -16.66
N THR A 529 14.31 -36.97 -17.98
CA THR A 529 13.16 -36.73 -18.86
C THR A 529 12.04 -37.76 -18.70
N ASP A 530 12.34 -38.95 -18.17
CA ASP A 530 11.35 -39.97 -17.79
C ASP A 530 10.68 -39.73 -16.41
N GLY A 531 11.04 -38.63 -15.72
CA GLY A 531 10.52 -38.27 -14.40
C GLY A 531 11.24 -38.92 -13.22
N THR A 532 12.18 -39.86 -13.47
CA THR A 532 13.00 -40.44 -12.39
C THR A 532 13.98 -39.42 -11.84
N LYS A 533 14.30 -39.52 -10.55
CA LYS A 533 15.13 -38.54 -9.84
C LYS A 533 16.35 -39.18 -9.24
N GLU A 534 17.48 -38.50 -9.38
CA GLU A 534 18.77 -38.95 -8.92
C GLU A 534 19.49 -37.87 -8.11
N ILE A 535 20.29 -38.29 -7.14
CA ILE A 535 21.07 -37.37 -6.32
C ILE A 535 22.43 -37.13 -6.95
N TRP A 536 22.77 -35.86 -7.07
CA TRP A 536 24.05 -35.36 -7.53
C TRP A 536 24.60 -34.40 -6.48
N ARG A 537 25.89 -34.12 -6.57
CA ARG A 537 26.57 -33.15 -5.70
C ARG A 537 27.21 -32.06 -6.54
N ILE A 538 27.03 -30.82 -6.13
CA ILE A 538 27.58 -29.65 -6.82
C ILE A 538 29.06 -29.53 -6.48
N ILE A 539 29.90 -29.49 -7.52
CA ILE A 539 31.32 -29.19 -7.37
C ILE A 539 31.51 -27.69 -7.17
N GLY A 540 30.87 -26.89 -8.02
CA GLY A 540 31.04 -25.43 -8.02
C GLY A 540 30.55 -24.74 -9.29
N LEU A 541 30.85 -23.45 -9.42
CA LEU A 541 30.52 -22.59 -10.56
C LEU A 541 31.81 -22.25 -11.33
N PHE A 542 31.80 -22.51 -12.65
CA PHE A 542 33.01 -22.43 -13.49
C PHE A 542 32.71 -21.72 -14.82
N PRO A 543 33.65 -20.94 -15.36
CA PRO A 543 33.53 -20.34 -16.70
C PRO A 543 33.88 -21.38 -17.79
N ASP A 544 33.33 -22.59 -17.66
CA ASP A 544 33.57 -23.72 -18.56
C ASP A 544 32.43 -23.87 -19.59
N GLY A 545 31.52 -22.89 -19.71
CA GLY A 545 30.49 -22.88 -20.75
C GLY A 545 31.08 -22.87 -22.16
N VAL A 546 30.34 -23.39 -23.15
CA VAL A 546 30.84 -23.51 -24.53
C VAL A 546 31.22 -22.15 -25.13
N ASN A 547 30.57 -21.08 -24.68
CA ASN A 547 30.86 -19.70 -25.09
C ASN A 547 31.58 -18.90 -23.99
N GLY A 548 32.16 -19.58 -22.99
CA GLY A 548 32.83 -18.96 -21.84
C GLY A 548 31.90 -18.48 -20.73
N GLU A 549 30.59 -18.77 -20.82
CA GLU A 549 29.64 -18.47 -19.76
C GLU A 549 29.87 -19.35 -18.50
N ASN A 550 29.34 -18.90 -17.35
CA ASN A 550 29.38 -19.72 -16.14
C ASN A 550 28.41 -20.90 -16.23
N VAL A 551 28.90 -22.08 -15.87
CA VAL A 551 28.15 -23.33 -15.73
C VAL A 551 28.38 -23.93 -14.35
N ILE A 552 27.39 -24.68 -13.86
CA ILE A 552 27.47 -25.35 -12.55
C ILE A 552 27.85 -26.80 -12.79
N ARG A 553 29.04 -27.21 -12.35
CA ARG A 553 29.48 -28.61 -12.51
C ARG A 553 28.96 -29.46 -11.36
N VAL A 554 28.34 -30.59 -11.69
CA VAL A 554 27.72 -31.52 -10.76
C VAL A 554 28.26 -32.93 -10.99
N ARG A 555 28.49 -33.67 -9.90
CA ARG A 555 29.01 -35.04 -9.89
C ARG A 555 27.93 -36.01 -9.41
N ARG A 556 27.81 -37.19 -10.03
CA ARG A 556 26.84 -38.20 -9.56
C ARG A 556 27.21 -38.67 -8.15
N HIS A 557 26.24 -38.62 -7.24
CA HIS A 557 26.44 -39.09 -5.86
C HIS A 557 26.38 -40.61 -5.78
N TYR A 558 27.39 -41.19 -5.13
CA TYR A 558 27.43 -42.56 -4.65
C TYR A 558 27.92 -42.56 -3.20
N GLU A 559 27.56 -43.59 -2.44
CA GLU A 559 28.08 -43.79 -1.09
C GLU A 559 29.59 -44.11 -1.13
N LYS A 560 30.32 -43.70 -0.08
CA LYS A 560 31.76 -43.92 0.04
C LYS A 560 32.09 -45.42 -0.12
N ASN A 561 33.14 -45.75 -0.89
CA ASN A 561 33.53 -47.11 -1.27
C ASN A 561 32.54 -47.90 -2.15
N ASN A 562 31.49 -47.27 -2.70
CA ASN A 562 30.49 -47.94 -3.55
C ASN A 562 30.39 -47.33 -4.96
N TYR A 563 31.51 -46.85 -5.50
CA TYR A 563 31.56 -46.24 -6.82
C TYR A 563 31.68 -47.30 -7.92
N PRO A 564 31.04 -47.10 -9.08
CA PRO A 564 31.20 -47.98 -10.24
C PRO A 564 32.66 -47.94 -10.72
N THR A 565 33.16 -49.07 -11.21
CA THR A 565 34.54 -49.22 -11.70
C THR A 565 34.54 -49.63 -13.17
N MET A 566 35.49 -49.08 -13.95
CA MET A 566 35.76 -49.55 -15.31
C MET A 566 37.16 -49.14 -15.77
N ALA A 567 37.65 -49.75 -16.86
CA ALA A 567 38.86 -49.30 -17.53
C ALA A 567 38.65 -47.92 -18.15
N PHE A 568 39.67 -47.05 -18.11
CA PHE A 568 39.62 -45.71 -18.70
C PHE A 568 39.46 -45.79 -20.23
N ASN A 569 40.18 -46.71 -20.87
CA ASN A 569 40.09 -46.93 -22.30
C ASN A 569 40.32 -48.41 -22.67
N SER A 570 39.86 -48.83 -23.83
CA SER A 570 40.13 -50.16 -24.41
C SER A 570 41.48 -50.24 -25.12
N LYS A 571 42.11 -49.08 -25.36
CA LYS A 571 43.43 -48.91 -26.00
C LYS A 571 44.39 -48.16 -25.09
N ASN A 572 45.69 -48.29 -25.32
CA ASN A 572 46.74 -47.58 -24.56
C ASN A 572 46.83 -46.10 -24.95
N GLU A 573 45.71 -45.39 -24.76
CA GLU A 573 45.46 -44.02 -25.17
C GLU A 573 44.76 -43.27 -24.02
N ASN A 574 45.27 -42.08 -23.71
CA ASN A 574 44.83 -41.23 -22.60
C ASN A 574 44.19 -39.90 -23.05
N TYR A 575 43.51 -39.90 -24.20
CA TYR A 575 42.75 -38.75 -24.70
C TYR A 575 41.24 -38.95 -24.46
N TRP A 576 40.65 -38.17 -23.55
CA TRP A 576 39.27 -38.37 -23.06
C TRP A 576 38.25 -38.60 -24.17
N ALA A 577 38.24 -37.71 -25.18
CA ALA A 577 37.22 -37.69 -26.23
C ALA A 577 37.25 -38.93 -27.15
N SER A 578 38.36 -39.68 -27.19
CA SER A 578 38.45 -40.94 -27.96
C SER A 578 38.28 -42.19 -27.11
N THR A 579 38.10 -42.07 -25.80
CA THR A 579 38.08 -43.23 -24.91
C THR A 579 36.80 -44.05 -25.00
N SER A 580 36.93 -45.36 -24.74
CA SER A 580 35.75 -46.22 -24.56
C SER A 580 34.91 -45.81 -23.35
N MET A 581 35.52 -45.28 -22.28
CA MET A 581 34.77 -44.75 -21.13
C MET A 581 33.89 -43.58 -21.54
N TYR A 582 34.43 -42.56 -22.21
CA TYR A 582 33.63 -41.43 -22.69
C TYR A 582 32.50 -41.90 -23.62
N SER A 583 32.80 -42.84 -24.53
CA SER A 583 31.80 -43.40 -25.43
C SER A 583 30.62 -44.05 -24.70
N THR A 584 30.87 -44.78 -23.61
CA THR A 584 29.81 -45.36 -22.77
C THR A 584 29.07 -44.29 -21.98
N LEU A 585 29.80 -43.36 -21.34
CA LEU A 585 29.20 -42.40 -20.43
C LEU A 585 28.37 -41.34 -21.16
N LYS A 586 28.78 -40.88 -22.35
CA LYS A 586 28.04 -39.85 -23.10
C LYS A 586 26.62 -40.30 -23.47
N ASP A 587 26.43 -41.60 -23.69
CA ASP A 587 25.13 -42.19 -24.03
C ASP A 587 24.23 -42.28 -22.79
N ILE A 588 24.81 -42.67 -21.64
CA ILE A 588 24.11 -42.73 -20.35
C ILE A 588 23.74 -41.31 -19.87
N TYR A 589 24.70 -40.40 -19.91
CA TYR A 589 24.61 -39.01 -19.44
C TYR A 589 24.45 -38.04 -20.62
N SER A 590 23.49 -38.36 -21.49
CA SER A 590 23.08 -37.49 -22.59
C SER A 590 22.28 -36.30 -22.07
N LEU A 591 22.49 -35.12 -22.65
CA LEU A 591 21.72 -33.92 -22.30
C LEU A 591 20.22 -34.08 -22.56
N SER A 592 19.85 -34.94 -23.51
CA SER A 592 18.43 -35.26 -23.80
C SER A 592 17.75 -36.01 -22.66
N ASN A 593 18.51 -36.61 -21.74
CA ASN A 593 17.99 -37.36 -20.61
C ASN A 593 17.83 -36.49 -19.36
N TYR A 594 18.40 -35.29 -19.30
CA TYR A 594 18.45 -34.48 -18.08
C TYR A 594 17.99 -33.04 -18.34
N LYS A 595 17.11 -32.53 -17.49
CA LYS A 595 16.68 -31.12 -17.55
C LYS A 595 17.83 -30.21 -17.13
N ASN A 596 17.89 -29.01 -17.73
CA ASN A 596 18.84 -27.94 -17.39
C ASN A 596 20.33 -28.25 -17.58
N THR A 597 20.69 -29.40 -18.15
CA THR A 597 22.08 -29.74 -18.46
C THR A 597 22.54 -29.12 -19.77
N VAL A 598 23.83 -28.78 -19.86
CA VAL A 598 24.48 -28.20 -21.03
C VAL A 598 25.80 -28.91 -21.34
N ASN A 599 26.24 -28.80 -22.59
CA ASN A 599 27.63 -29.11 -22.92
C ASN A 599 28.55 -28.11 -22.23
N TYR A 600 29.77 -28.55 -21.91
CA TYR A 600 30.78 -27.70 -21.31
C TYR A 600 32.16 -28.05 -21.85
N VAL A 601 33.08 -27.09 -21.73
CA VAL A 601 34.49 -27.23 -22.09
C VAL A 601 35.19 -28.06 -21.02
N MET A 602 35.73 -29.19 -21.44
CA MET A 602 36.64 -30.02 -20.67
C MET A 602 38.07 -29.70 -21.08
N HIS A 603 38.86 -29.20 -20.14
CA HIS A 603 40.28 -28.93 -20.31
C HIS A 603 41.09 -30.22 -20.17
N LEU A 604 41.93 -30.51 -21.13
CA LEU A 604 42.72 -31.74 -21.26
C LEU A 604 44.23 -31.47 -21.22
N GLY A 605 44.64 -30.32 -20.68
CA GLY A 605 46.03 -30.01 -20.41
C GLY A 605 46.68 -31.06 -19.51
N ALA A 606 47.93 -31.40 -19.83
CA ALA A 606 48.58 -32.60 -19.31
C ALA A 606 49.60 -32.33 -18.22
N ALA A 607 49.49 -33.10 -17.14
CA ALA A 607 50.51 -33.22 -16.12
C ALA A 607 51.77 -33.89 -16.69
N SER A 608 52.94 -33.49 -16.19
CA SER A 608 54.21 -34.19 -16.38
C SER A 608 54.68 -34.81 -15.07
N SER A 609 55.80 -35.52 -15.07
CA SER A 609 56.40 -36.04 -13.84
C SER A 609 56.69 -34.96 -12.78
N SER A 610 57.02 -33.73 -13.20
CA SER A 610 57.24 -32.61 -12.26
C SER A 610 55.94 -32.01 -11.73
N SER A 611 54.79 -32.27 -12.37
CA SER A 611 53.50 -31.75 -11.94
C SER A 611 53.03 -32.30 -10.59
N PHE A 612 53.50 -33.47 -10.16
CA PHE A 612 53.13 -34.04 -8.86
C PHE A 612 53.79 -33.32 -7.66
N SER A 613 54.82 -32.52 -7.94
CA SER A 613 55.42 -31.59 -6.97
C SER A 613 54.77 -30.21 -7.00
N LEU A 614 53.70 -30.01 -7.78
CA LEU A 614 52.93 -28.77 -7.79
C LEU A 614 51.88 -28.76 -6.68
N THR A 615 51.39 -27.56 -6.39
CA THR A 615 50.25 -27.27 -5.51
C THR A 615 48.91 -27.37 -6.24
N ALA A 616 47.80 -27.22 -5.51
CA ALA A 616 46.45 -27.17 -6.07
C ALA A 616 46.31 -26.15 -7.23
N SER A 617 46.86 -24.94 -7.07
CA SER A 617 46.87 -23.90 -8.11
C SER A 617 47.74 -24.27 -9.31
N GLY A 618 48.89 -24.90 -9.06
CA GLY A 618 49.79 -25.35 -10.13
C GLY A 618 49.16 -26.43 -11.01
N ILE A 619 48.49 -27.42 -10.41
CA ILE A 619 47.80 -28.45 -11.20
C ILE A 619 46.56 -27.89 -11.92
N TYR A 620 45.80 -26.99 -11.29
CA TYR A 620 44.66 -26.31 -11.93
C TYR A 620 45.08 -25.54 -13.19
N THR A 621 46.21 -24.84 -13.11
CA THR A 621 46.81 -24.13 -14.24
C THR A 621 47.30 -25.09 -15.32
N THR A 622 47.87 -26.22 -14.91
CA THR A 622 48.37 -27.26 -15.83
C THR A 622 47.23 -27.89 -16.64
N GLU A 623 46.11 -28.22 -15.99
CA GLU A 623 44.92 -28.77 -16.62
C GLU A 623 44.33 -27.86 -17.70
N ARG A 624 44.47 -26.54 -17.53
CA ARG A 624 44.04 -25.48 -18.45
C ARG A 624 45.17 -24.95 -19.34
N GLY A 625 46.34 -25.59 -19.31
CA GLY A 625 47.52 -25.19 -20.06
C GLY A 625 47.56 -25.76 -21.48
N ASN A 626 48.59 -25.38 -22.23
CA ASN A 626 48.78 -25.74 -23.63
C ASN A 626 49.58 -27.04 -23.85
N THR A 627 49.94 -27.76 -22.79
CA THR A 627 50.66 -29.04 -22.89
C THR A 627 49.67 -30.17 -23.18
N ALA A 628 49.76 -30.79 -24.35
CA ALA A 628 48.90 -31.91 -24.71
C ALA A 628 49.32 -33.22 -24.02
N GLY A 629 48.32 -34.08 -23.74
CA GLY A 629 48.57 -35.45 -23.28
C GLY A 629 49.27 -36.28 -24.34
N ALA A 630 49.97 -37.35 -23.94
CA ALA A 630 50.82 -38.16 -24.82
C ALA A 630 50.10 -38.68 -26.10
N THR A 631 48.81 -39.02 -25.96
CA THR A 631 48.00 -39.46 -27.11
C THR A 631 47.61 -38.29 -28.02
N SER A 632 47.23 -37.16 -27.41
CA SER A 632 46.79 -35.98 -28.15
C SER A 632 47.93 -35.34 -28.94
N SER A 633 49.13 -35.28 -28.35
CA SER A 633 50.32 -34.72 -28.98
C SER A 633 50.75 -35.47 -30.26
N THR A 634 50.40 -36.75 -30.37
CA THR A 634 50.78 -37.62 -31.50
C THR A 634 49.65 -37.85 -32.50
N SER A 635 48.39 -37.84 -32.05
CA SER A 635 47.26 -38.35 -32.85
C SER A 635 46.07 -37.39 -32.99
N TYR A 636 46.04 -36.26 -32.25
CA TYR A 636 44.90 -35.34 -32.21
C TYR A 636 45.34 -33.87 -32.19
N GLU A 637 46.34 -33.52 -33.01
CA GLU A 637 46.78 -32.14 -33.23
C GLU A 637 47.15 -31.38 -31.95
N SER A 638 47.61 -32.09 -30.91
CA SER A 638 47.89 -31.51 -29.59
C SER A 638 46.66 -30.80 -28.97
N ALA A 639 45.45 -31.28 -29.25
CA ALA A 639 44.22 -30.79 -28.63
C ALA A 639 44.29 -30.86 -27.09
N VAL A 640 44.12 -29.71 -26.44
CA VAL A 640 44.12 -29.55 -24.97
C VAL A 640 42.73 -29.26 -24.42
N GLN A 641 41.68 -29.34 -25.23
CA GLN A 641 40.30 -29.16 -24.81
C GLN A 641 39.38 -30.05 -25.64
N THR A 642 38.20 -30.35 -25.09
CA THR A 642 37.10 -30.98 -25.81
C THR A 642 35.77 -30.50 -25.26
N ILE A 643 34.70 -30.58 -26.05
CA ILE A 643 33.35 -30.22 -25.63
C ILE A 643 32.52 -31.50 -25.54
N GLY A 644 31.77 -31.66 -24.44
CA GLY A 644 30.89 -32.81 -24.27
C GLY A 644 29.89 -32.64 -23.14
N SER A 645 29.02 -33.64 -22.99
CA SER A 645 27.95 -33.65 -21.98
C SER A 645 28.41 -34.22 -20.64
N VAL A 646 29.49 -35.00 -20.63
CA VAL A 646 29.97 -35.72 -19.46
C VAL A 646 31.49 -35.85 -19.44
N GLY A 647 32.06 -35.62 -18.26
CA GLY A 647 33.48 -35.79 -17.96
C GLY A 647 33.69 -36.51 -16.62
N LEU A 648 34.88 -36.34 -16.06
CA LEU A 648 35.24 -36.74 -14.70
C LEU A 648 35.70 -35.50 -13.92
N MET A 649 35.86 -35.64 -12.61
CA MET A 649 36.49 -34.58 -11.81
C MET A 649 37.96 -34.43 -12.19
N TYR A 650 38.50 -33.23 -11.99
CA TYR A 650 39.92 -32.96 -12.10
C TYR A 650 40.69 -33.32 -10.83
N ALA A 651 42.00 -33.54 -10.96
CA ALA A 651 42.90 -33.58 -9.82
C ALA A 651 42.83 -32.27 -9.01
N SER A 652 42.76 -31.12 -9.69
CA SER A 652 42.57 -29.84 -9.01
C SER A 652 41.27 -29.77 -8.20
N ASP A 653 40.16 -30.30 -8.72
CA ASP A 653 38.87 -30.32 -8.01
C ASP A 653 38.98 -31.07 -6.68
N PHE A 654 39.66 -32.22 -6.69
CA PHE A 654 39.95 -32.96 -5.48
C PHE A 654 40.76 -32.13 -4.49
N THR A 655 41.85 -31.50 -4.94
CA THR A 655 42.70 -30.71 -4.04
C THR A 655 41.98 -29.50 -3.43
N TYR A 656 41.10 -28.83 -4.20
CA TYR A 656 40.33 -27.68 -3.72
C TYR A 656 39.13 -28.06 -2.86
N ALA A 657 38.67 -29.32 -2.87
CA ALA A 657 37.54 -29.74 -2.04
C ALA A 657 37.92 -30.00 -0.57
N ALA A 658 39.21 -30.07 -0.23
CA ALA A 658 39.66 -30.00 1.16
C ALA A 658 39.59 -28.55 1.64
N VAL A 659 39.17 -28.31 2.89
CA VAL A 659 39.26 -26.97 3.49
C VAL A 659 40.72 -26.61 3.78
N GLU A 660 41.10 -25.35 3.64
CA GLU A 660 42.49 -24.90 3.81
C GLU A 660 43.07 -25.24 5.19
N SER A 661 42.24 -25.27 6.24
CA SER A 661 42.65 -25.66 7.59
C SER A 661 43.00 -27.15 7.72
N ASP A 662 42.43 -28.00 6.87
CA ASP A 662 42.66 -29.44 6.87
C ASP A 662 43.82 -29.82 5.95
N CYS A 663 44.02 -29.03 4.89
CA CYS A 663 45.07 -29.25 3.89
C CYS A 663 45.52 -27.93 3.27
N THR A 664 46.72 -27.47 3.62
CA THR A 664 47.21 -26.19 3.12
C THR A 664 47.36 -26.24 1.60
N ARG A 665 47.04 -25.13 0.90
CA ARG A 665 47.18 -25.04 -0.56
C ARG A 665 48.62 -25.18 -1.04
N THR A 666 49.59 -25.06 -0.15
CA THR A 666 51.02 -25.29 -0.42
C THR A 666 51.40 -26.77 -0.42
N THR A 667 50.52 -27.67 0.04
CA THR A 667 50.74 -29.12 -0.01
C THR A 667 50.80 -29.58 -1.46
N THR A 668 51.86 -30.33 -1.79
CA THR A 668 52.06 -30.86 -3.14
C THR A 668 51.25 -32.13 -3.34
N LEU A 669 50.81 -32.38 -4.57
CA LEU A 669 49.92 -33.50 -4.94
C LEU A 669 50.39 -34.88 -4.44
N ILE A 670 51.71 -35.11 -4.47
CA ILE A 670 52.31 -36.38 -4.02
C ILE A 670 52.32 -36.58 -2.51
N ASN A 671 52.08 -35.53 -1.71
CA ASN A 671 52.13 -35.58 -0.24
C ASN A 671 50.72 -35.56 0.40
N TYR A 672 49.64 -35.64 -0.38
CA TYR A 672 48.26 -35.61 0.15
C TYR A 672 47.90 -36.83 1.02
N ASP A 673 48.64 -37.93 0.90
CA ASP A 673 48.48 -39.11 1.76
C ASP A 673 49.13 -38.93 3.13
N GLU A 674 50.15 -38.06 3.25
CA GLU A 674 50.86 -37.82 4.50
C GLU A 674 49.99 -37.06 5.53
N ILE A 675 48.97 -36.34 5.05
CA ILE A 675 48.05 -35.56 5.87
C ILE A 675 46.64 -36.15 5.71
N THR A 676 46.23 -36.98 6.67
CA THR A 676 44.94 -37.69 6.64
C THR A 676 43.73 -36.77 6.42
N ALA A 677 43.76 -35.55 6.97
CA ALA A 677 42.67 -34.60 6.83
C ALA A 677 42.48 -34.11 5.38
N CYS A 678 43.53 -34.08 4.55
CA CYS A 678 43.45 -33.68 3.13
C CYS A 678 42.49 -34.55 2.31
N HIS A 679 42.28 -35.80 2.71
CA HIS A 679 41.43 -36.74 1.99
C HIS A 679 40.24 -37.24 2.82
N ASN A 680 40.39 -37.48 4.13
CA ASN A 680 39.26 -37.97 4.94
C ASN A 680 38.18 -36.92 5.20
N ASN A 681 38.54 -35.64 5.26
CA ASN A 681 37.60 -34.53 5.36
C ASN A 681 37.27 -33.91 4.00
N ASN A 682 37.50 -34.64 2.92
CA ASN A 682 37.26 -34.17 1.56
C ASN A 682 36.12 -34.97 0.93
N TRP A 683 34.99 -34.32 0.69
CA TRP A 683 33.79 -34.98 0.16
C TRP A 683 33.97 -35.60 -1.24
N LEU A 684 35.01 -35.20 -1.99
CA LEU A 684 35.33 -35.81 -3.28
C LEU A 684 36.08 -37.14 -3.15
N TYR A 685 36.67 -37.44 -1.99
CA TYR A 685 37.43 -38.66 -1.76
C TYR A 685 36.55 -39.92 -1.79
N GLN A 686 36.87 -40.88 -2.66
CA GLN A 686 36.06 -42.09 -2.83
C GLN A 686 36.24 -43.13 -1.73
N GLY A 687 37.28 -42.99 -0.89
CA GLY A 687 37.51 -43.78 0.30
C GLY A 687 38.73 -44.69 0.20
N SER A 688 39.08 -45.29 1.34
CA SER A 688 40.35 -46.00 1.52
C SER A 688 40.42 -47.39 0.86
N SER A 689 39.46 -47.69 -0.01
CA SER A 689 39.37 -48.98 -0.71
C SER A 689 39.22 -48.81 -2.22
N GLN A 690 39.16 -47.57 -2.74
CA GLN A 690 38.97 -47.31 -4.16
C GLN A 690 39.84 -46.14 -4.63
N THR A 691 40.80 -46.44 -5.51
CA THR A 691 41.44 -45.44 -6.37
C THR A 691 40.41 -44.85 -7.33
N GLN A 692 40.57 -43.59 -7.72
CA GLN A 692 39.65 -42.85 -8.57
C GLN A 692 40.32 -42.35 -9.86
N TRP A 693 39.64 -42.53 -10.99
CA TRP A 693 39.97 -41.86 -12.25
C TRP A 693 39.67 -40.36 -12.19
N THR A 694 40.59 -39.57 -12.72
CA THR A 694 40.39 -38.13 -12.97
C THR A 694 40.38 -37.84 -14.47
N LEU A 695 40.01 -36.62 -14.84
CA LEU A 695 40.10 -36.13 -16.21
C LEU A 695 41.50 -35.57 -16.56
N THR A 696 42.37 -35.42 -15.56
CA THR A 696 43.69 -34.78 -15.69
C THR A 696 44.66 -35.68 -16.45
N THR A 697 45.07 -35.27 -17.65
CA THR A 697 45.87 -36.10 -18.58
C THR A 697 47.35 -36.17 -18.20
N TYR A 698 48.10 -37.11 -18.79
CA TYR A 698 49.54 -37.28 -18.55
C TYR A 698 50.35 -37.20 -19.86
N SER A 699 51.41 -36.38 -19.86
CA SER A 699 52.19 -36.05 -21.05
C SER A 699 53.33 -37.04 -21.33
N ASN A 700 53.90 -37.67 -20.30
CA ASN A 700 55.06 -38.55 -20.48
C ASN A 700 54.70 -39.95 -21.02
N SER A 701 53.44 -40.38 -20.96
CA SER A 701 53.02 -41.73 -21.38
C SER A 701 51.53 -41.79 -21.67
N SER A 702 51.15 -42.47 -22.77
CA SER A 702 49.74 -42.72 -23.13
C SER A 702 49.09 -43.82 -22.28
N TYR A 703 49.88 -44.56 -21.51
CA TYR A 703 49.40 -45.65 -20.65
C TYR A 703 48.78 -45.16 -19.35
N PHE A 704 49.01 -43.90 -18.97
CA PHE A 704 48.64 -43.36 -17.66
C PHE A 704 47.73 -42.14 -17.78
N ILE A 705 46.89 -41.99 -16.76
CA ILE A 705 46.18 -40.75 -16.45
C ILE A 705 46.38 -40.46 -14.97
N VAL A 706 46.26 -39.19 -14.56
CA VAL A 706 46.39 -38.84 -13.16
C VAL A 706 45.20 -39.43 -12.38
N ILE A 707 45.49 -40.00 -11.23
CA ILE A 707 44.54 -40.65 -10.35
C ILE A 707 44.61 -40.06 -8.95
N VAL A 708 43.50 -40.18 -8.22
CA VAL A 708 43.49 -40.02 -6.77
C VAL A 708 43.53 -41.43 -6.19
N ARG A 709 44.58 -41.75 -5.44
CA ARG A 709 44.75 -43.06 -4.81
C ARG A 709 43.80 -43.26 -3.63
N ASP A 710 43.69 -44.51 -3.23
CA ASP A 710 42.96 -44.96 -2.04
C ASP A 710 43.66 -44.60 -0.71
N ASP A 711 44.81 -43.92 -0.76
CA ASP A 711 45.43 -43.24 0.39
C ASP A 711 45.36 -41.71 0.27
N GLY A 712 44.69 -41.18 -0.76
CA GLY A 712 44.53 -39.74 -1.00
C GLY A 712 45.65 -39.09 -1.82
N ARG A 713 46.76 -39.78 -2.09
CA ARG A 713 47.84 -39.26 -2.94
C ARG A 713 47.39 -39.07 -4.38
N VAL A 714 47.83 -37.98 -5.01
CA VAL A 714 47.53 -37.68 -6.42
C VAL A 714 48.77 -37.91 -7.28
N ASP A 715 48.80 -39.01 -8.02
CA ASP A 715 49.88 -39.33 -8.97
C ASP A 715 49.40 -40.22 -10.14
N THR A 716 50.28 -41.02 -10.74
CA THR A 716 49.97 -42.00 -11.80
C THR A 716 50.17 -43.45 -11.35
N ARG A 717 50.45 -43.70 -10.06
CA ARG A 717 50.79 -45.00 -9.50
C ARG A 717 49.70 -45.51 -8.57
N LYS A 718 49.46 -46.81 -8.56
CA LYS A 718 48.57 -47.46 -7.60
C LYS A 718 49.41 -48.15 -6.51
N SER A 719 48.94 -48.14 -5.28
CA SER A 719 49.39 -49.11 -4.27
C SER A 719 48.82 -50.48 -4.61
N SER A 720 49.66 -51.44 -4.97
CA SER A 720 49.30 -52.85 -4.81
C SER A 720 50.50 -53.63 -4.32
N VAL A 721 50.23 -54.64 -3.50
CA VAL A 721 51.19 -55.62 -2.98
C VAL A 721 51.98 -56.34 -4.08
N ASP A 722 51.54 -56.23 -5.35
CA ASP A 722 52.20 -56.80 -6.55
C ASP A 722 52.90 -55.76 -7.45
N GLY A 723 53.01 -54.49 -7.04
CA GLY A 723 53.94 -53.50 -7.64
C GLY A 723 53.66 -53.02 -9.08
N GLY A 724 52.49 -53.27 -9.65
CA GLY A 724 52.14 -52.83 -11.02
C GLY A 724 51.60 -51.39 -11.13
N TRP A 725 51.94 -50.69 -12.22
CA TRP A 725 51.43 -49.34 -12.54
C TRP A 725 50.00 -49.45 -13.13
N PRO A 726 49.01 -48.65 -12.66
CA PRO A 726 47.65 -48.71 -13.15
C PRO A 726 47.56 -48.15 -14.57
N THR A 727 47.45 -49.03 -15.56
CA THR A 727 47.31 -48.60 -16.96
C THR A 727 45.85 -48.33 -17.33
N VAL A 728 45.65 -47.42 -18.28
CA VAL A 728 44.32 -47.03 -18.81
C VAL A 728 43.51 -48.22 -19.37
N THR A 729 44.17 -49.31 -19.78
CA THR A 729 43.57 -50.49 -20.41
C THR A 729 43.22 -51.63 -19.47
N ILE A 730 44.05 -51.89 -18.46
CA ILE A 730 43.95 -53.10 -17.63
C ILE A 730 43.21 -52.80 -16.31
N SER A 731 43.33 -51.57 -15.81
CA SER A 731 42.87 -51.24 -14.45
C SER A 731 41.39 -50.85 -14.45
N THR A 732 40.55 -51.62 -13.78
CA THR A 732 39.18 -51.19 -13.45
C THR A 732 39.19 -50.36 -12.17
N ILE A 733 39.16 -49.04 -12.33
CA ILE A 733 39.26 -48.06 -11.23
C ILE A 733 37.93 -47.32 -11.13
N ALA A 734 37.62 -46.85 -9.92
CA ALA A 734 36.36 -46.21 -9.65
C ALA A 734 36.26 -44.84 -10.34
N TYR A 735 35.07 -44.49 -10.79
CA TYR A 735 34.81 -43.24 -11.48
C TYR A 735 33.51 -42.60 -10.99
N SER A 736 33.37 -41.31 -11.27
CA SER A 736 32.14 -40.60 -10.99
C SER A 736 31.88 -39.57 -12.08
N PRO A 737 30.79 -39.72 -12.84
CA PRO A 737 30.45 -38.82 -13.94
C PRO A 737 30.21 -37.40 -13.45
N VAL A 738 30.71 -36.43 -14.22
CA VAL A 738 30.49 -35.00 -14.02
C VAL A 738 29.72 -34.45 -15.21
N MET A 739 28.63 -33.73 -14.95
CA MET A 739 27.85 -32.99 -15.94
C MET A 739 27.86 -31.49 -15.60
N ALA A 740 27.39 -30.66 -16.52
CA ALA A 740 27.20 -29.23 -16.30
C ALA A 740 25.73 -28.82 -16.40
N LEU A 741 25.30 -27.93 -15.50
CA LEU A 741 23.99 -27.27 -15.52
C LEU A 741 24.15 -25.80 -15.94
N LYS A 742 23.06 -25.23 -16.49
CA LYS A 742 22.98 -23.77 -16.68
C LYS A 742 23.12 -23.05 -15.34
N SER A 743 23.66 -21.83 -15.36
CA SER A 743 23.87 -21.04 -14.14
C SER A 743 22.62 -20.30 -13.64
N ASP A 744 21.61 -20.11 -14.49
CA ASP A 744 20.36 -19.41 -14.20
C ASP A 744 19.25 -20.31 -13.64
N VAL A 745 19.56 -21.59 -13.37
CA VAL A 745 18.60 -22.54 -12.80
C VAL A 745 18.10 -22.05 -11.44
N VAL A 746 16.78 -21.97 -11.30
CA VAL A 746 16.11 -21.57 -10.06
C VAL A 746 15.82 -22.81 -9.21
N VAL A 747 16.06 -22.70 -7.90
CA VAL A 747 15.93 -23.85 -7.00
C VAL A 747 15.17 -23.54 -5.71
N THR A 748 14.65 -24.60 -5.09
CA THR A 748 14.21 -24.65 -3.69
C THR A 748 15.05 -25.65 -2.91
N GLY A 749 14.95 -25.63 -1.58
CA GLY A 749 15.69 -26.52 -0.68
C GLY A 749 17.00 -25.91 -0.17
N SER A 750 17.58 -26.53 0.84
CA SER A 750 18.79 -26.08 1.54
C SER A 750 20.10 -26.66 1.00
N GLY A 751 20.02 -27.66 0.13
CA GLY A 751 21.19 -28.38 -0.38
C GLY A 751 21.76 -29.40 0.59
N THR A 752 21.10 -29.65 1.72
CA THR A 752 21.45 -30.74 2.64
C THR A 752 21.05 -32.09 2.04
N GLN A 753 21.56 -33.20 2.58
CA GLN A 753 21.17 -34.53 2.08
C GLN A 753 19.67 -34.83 2.31
N SER A 754 19.11 -34.35 3.43
CA SER A 754 17.68 -34.51 3.77
C SER A 754 16.77 -33.56 3.01
N ASP A 755 17.30 -32.41 2.58
CA ASP A 755 16.59 -31.40 1.80
C ASP A 755 17.49 -30.88 0.65
N PRO A 756 17.70 -31.71 -0.40
CA PRO A 756 18.54 -31.34 -1.53
C PRO A 756 17.94 -30.19 -2.33
N TYR A 757 18.77 -29.46 -3.07
CA TYR A 757 18.26 -28.50 -4.04
C TYR A 757 17.36 -29.20 -5.08
N VAL A 758 16.20 -28.61 -5.35
CA VAL A 758 15.24 -29.05 -6.37
C VAL A 758 15.08 -27.95 -7.40
N MET A 759 15.32 -28.28 -8.67
CA MET A 759 15.19 -27.35 -9.80
C MET A 759 13.71 -27.14 -10.12
N ASN A 760 13.31 -25.88 -10.32
CA ASN A 760 11.94 -25.48 -10.69
C ASN A 760 11.82 -25.09 -12.17
#